data_AF-A0A3M8EET0-F1
#
_entry.id   AF-A0A3M8EET0-F1
#
_cell.length_a   1.000
_cell.length_b   1.000
_cell.length_c   1.000
_cell.angle_alpha   90.00
_cell.angle_beta   90.00
_cell.angle_gamma   90.00
#
_symmetry.space_group_name_H-M   'P 1'
#
loop_
_entity.id
_entity.type
_entity.pdbx_description
1 polymer ?
#
loop_
_entity_poly.entity_id
_entity_poly.type
_entity_poly.pdbx_seq_one_letter_code
_entity_poly.pdbx_strand_id
1 'polypeptide(L)'
;MAHDSISIRNARQNNLKNLDLDLPLGELIVVTGVSGSGKSSLAFDTVYAEGQRRYVETFSPYARQFLERMDRPAVDRIDGIPPAIAIDQTNPVRTSRSTVGTMTELNDHLKLLFVRAARLFCRGCGRPVRRDTPDSIVEDLIGRAGKGEASIAPTVLVTFPVPVPANFSADEVKGFLAGQGYTRIYREEDGILEVIQDRTRLAPESRSRLVEGVEAALRVGHGRVLVYSLDGYGMPGEPWRFSSDLHCPDCDFSYHDPAPHLFSFNSPVGACATCRGFGRVIGIDHGLVIPDESKTLAGGAVKPWQTESYRECQDDMMTFAAKRGIPVNVPWWELTAEQQAWVIEGEGSWEDGLWYGVRRFFDWLETKSYKMHIRVLLSKYRAYTLCPACRGARLSPDALLWRLGSKEEADRVLPPELRFRPEGVALDEDLLRTLPGLTIHDVMLLPMDRCGSFFGTLALPAPMDEAAELLLREIRTRLGYLGEVGLGYLTLDRQSRTLSGGEVQRINLTTALGTSLVNTLFVLDEPSIGLHPRDMGRVIGVLRQLRDAGNTLLVVEHDPQVMLAADRVLDLGPGPGERGGEVVFFGTPAELVRERTSLTARYLAGEKKVAAGGELRTVAPGHPALEILGAAAHNLTGVDVRIPLGRLVCITGVSGSGKSTLIQDVLHRGLLKLKGKPTEPPGAHTAIRGAELIGDVVLVDQSPIGKTTRSNPASYVGAFDAIRKLFAAEPLAKERGYTTGTFSFNAGTGRCPACGGNGFEHVEMQFLSDVYIRCPDCDGRRYRPEVLEVRLVPAGEGRAVSIADVLEMTVTEAVAFFAGHREVLRGLEPLEAVGLGYLHLGQPVPTLSGGEAQRLKLAGHLAEVGGRK
;
A
#
# COMPACT_ATOMS: atom_id res chain seq x y z
N MET A 1 38.27 -11.70 22.36
CA MET A 1 37.47 -12.94 22.43
C MET A 1 36.18 -12.64 21.72
N ALA A 2 35.82 -13.38 20.66
CA ALA A 2 34.53 -13.19 20.02
C ALA A 2 33.46 -13.52 21.07
N HIS A 3 32.50 -12.63 21.27
CA HIS A 3 31.37 -12.94 22.14
C HIS A 3 30.51 -13.96 21.40
N ASP A 4 30.41 -15.19 21.91
CA ASP A 4 29.55 -16.25 21.33
C ASP A 4 28.06 -16.04 21.65
N SER A 5 27.73 -15.00 22.43
CA SER A 5 26.38 -14.67 22.87
C SER A 5 26.19 -13.17 23.11
N ILE A 6 24.94 -12.71 22.99
CA ILE A 6 24.47 -11.41 23.46
C ILE A 6 24.21 -11.53 24.97
N SER A 7 25.06 -10.90 25.78
CA SER A 7 24.98 -10.94 27.24
C SER A 7 24.24 -9.71 27.76
N ILE A 8 23.01 -9.90 28.23
CA ILE A 8 22.13 -8.88 28.81
C ILE A 8 22.24 -8.98 30.33
N ARG A 9 22.48 -7.85 31.00
CA ARG A 9 22.56 -7.78 32.46
C ARG A 9 21.63 -6.73 33.04
N ASN A 10 20.83 -7.17 34.02
CA ASN A 10 19.90 -6.37 34.80
C ASN A 10 18.96 -5.50 33.93
N ALA A 11 18.25 -6.12 32.97
CA ALA A 11 17.26 -5.44 32.15
C ALA A 11 15.97 -5.16 32.94
N ARG A 12 15.50 -3.91 32.88
CA ARG A 12 14.38 -3.33 33.66
C ARG A 12 13.39 -2.54 32.81
N GLN A 13 13.46 -2.65 31.48
CA GLN A 13 12.58 -1.91 30.59
C GLN A 13 11.11 -2.29 30.86
N ASN A 14 10.24 -1.30 31.04
CA ASN A 14 8.83 -1.49 31.37
C ASN A 14 8.60 -2.40 32.60
N ASN A 15 8.13 -3.64 32.41
CA ASN A 15 7.81 -4.58 33.48
C ASN A 15 8.88 -5.66 33.70
N LEU A 16 10.03 -5.60 33.00
CA LEU A 16 11.12 -6.57 33.19
C LEU A 16 11.74 -6.47 34.60
N LYS A 17 12.01 -7.61 35.24
CA LYS A 17 12.47 -7.67 36.63
C LYS A 17 13.95 -8.00 36.74
N ASN A 18 14.81 -7.01 36.45
CA ASN A 18 16.26 -7.12 36.61
C ASN A 18 16.85 -8.35 35.88
N LEU A 19 16.44 -8.58 34.64
CA LEU A 19 16.76 -9.82 33.93
C LEU A 19 18.23 -9.91 33.52
N ASP A 20 18.86 -11.03 33.84
CA ASP A 20 20.15 -11.46 33.31
C ASP A 20 19.93 -12.60 32.31
N LEU A 21 20.43 -12.45 31.08
CA LEU A 21 20.20 -13.42 30.01
C LEU A 21 21.37 -13.46 29.03
N ASP A 22 21.76 -14.65 28.59
CA ASP A 22 22.76 -14.87 27.54
C ASP A 22 22.10 -15.52 26.33
N LEU A 23 21.97 -14.77 25.23
CA LEU A 23 21.36 -15.23 23.98
C LEU A 23 22.46 -15.68 23.01
N PRO A 24 22.56 -16.96 22.63
CA PRO A 24 23.59 -17.43 21.69
C PRO A 24 23.43 -16.80 20.31
N LEU A 25 24.57 -16.55 19.65
CA LEU A 25 24.58 -16.07 18.26
C LEU A 25 24.42 -17.22 17.26
N GLY A 26 23.87 -16.92 16.08
CA GLY A 26 23.67 -17.89 14.99
C GLY A 26 22.50 -18.86 15.20
N GLU A 27 21.68 -18.64 16.22
CA GLU A 27 20.52 -19.47 16.53
C GLU A 27 19.19 -18.75 16.20
N LEU A 28 18.14 -19.54 15.94
CA LEU A 28 16.75 -19.11 15.93
C LEU A 28 16.18 -19.24 17.34
N ILE A 29 16.04 -18.10 18.01
CA ILE A 29 15.53 -17.99 19.38
C ILE A 29 14.09 -17.47 19.34
N VAL A 30 13.14 -18.25 19.87
CA VAL A 30 11.73 -17.85 19.98
C VAL A 30 11.42 -17.35 21.39
N VAL A 31 10.90 -16.13 21.52
CA VAL A 31 10.39 -15.54 22.76
C VAL A 31 8.88 -15.73 22.83
N THR A 32 8.42 -16.41 23.87
CA THR A 32 7.01 -16.70 24.14
C THR A 32 6.60 -16.27 25.55
N GLY A 33 5.30 -16.35 25.84
CA GLY A 33 4.70 -15.98 27.11
C GLY A 33 3.32 -15.36 26.92
N VAL A 34 2.58 -15.20 28.00
CA VAL A 34 1.24 -14.57 27.94
C VAL A 34 1.30 -13.12 27.44
N SER A 35 0.20 -12.59 26.89
CA SER A 35 0.11 -11.16 26.51
C SER A 35 0.51 -10.27 27.69
N GLY A 36 1.40 -9.31 27.48
CA GLY A 36 1.89 -8.44 28.55
C GLY A 36 2.94 -9.06 29.48
N SER A 37 3.51 -10.24 29.18
CA SER A 37 4.57 -10.85 30.00
C SER A 37 5.95 -10.17 29.89
N GLY A 38 6.11 -9.19 28.98
CA GLY A 38 7.38 -8.49 28.75
C GLY A 38 8.15 -8.91 27.49
N LYS A 39 7.56 -9.74 26.61
CA LYS A 39 8.20 -10.20 25.36
C LYS A 39 8.71 -9.08 24.47
N SER A 40 7.81 -8.16 24.09
CA SER A 40 8.15 -7.03 23.22
C SER A 40 9.09 -6.06 23.93
N SER A 41 8.97 -5.93 25.26
CA SER A 41 9.87 -5.09 26.06
C SER A 41 11.31 -5.62 26.07
N LEU A 42 11.48 -6.95 26.09
CA LEU A 42 12.80 -7.56 25.94
C LEU A 42 13.29 -7.47 24.49
N ALA A 43 12.50 -7.97 23.53
CA ALA A 43 12.94 -8.13 22.15
C ALA A 43 13.11 -6.80 21.42
N PHE A 44 12.11 -5.91 21.48
CA PHE A 44 12.07 -4.66 20.74
C PHE A 44 12.60 -3.48 21.56
N ASP A 45 12.05 -3.25 22.75
CA ASP A 45 12.37 -2.05 23.54
C ASP A 45 13.75 -2.12 24.22
N THR A 46 14.33 -3.32 24.33
CA THR A 46 15.66 -3.52 24.94
C THR A 46 16.69 -3.97 23.92
N VAL A 47 16.55 -5.18 23.36
CA VAL A 47 17.57 -5.78 22.51
C VAL A 47 17.67 -5.06 21.16
N TYR A 48 16.59 -5.00 20.39
CA TYR A 48 16.58 -4.28 19.10
C TYR A 48 16.96 -2.81 19.28
N ALA A 49 16.35 -2.11 20.24
CA ALA A 49 16.63 -0.70 20.50
C ALA A 49 18.11 -0.45 20.78
N GLU A 50 18.77 -1.29 21.58
CA GLU A 50 20.20 -1.14 21.86
C GLU A 50 21.08 -1.48 20.64
N GLY A 51 20.74 -2.54 19.89
CA GLY A 51 21.47 -2.92 18.68
C GLY A 51 21.39 -1.86 17.58
N GLN A 52 20.20 -1.29 17.39
CA GLN A 52 19.98 -0.18 16.46
C GLN A 52 20.72 1.07 16.94
N ARG A 53 20.59 1.46 18.21
CA ARG A 53 21.26 2.63 18.79
C ARG A 53 22.77 2.56 18.59
N ARG A 54 23.42 1.45 18.96
CA ARG A 54 24.87 1.27 18.81
C ARG A 54 25.31 1.35 17.35
N TYR A 55 24.54 0.77 16.44
CA TYR A 55 24.82 0.86 15.02
C TYR A 55 24.72 2.31 14.53
N VAL A 56 23.64 3.03 14.87
CA VAL A 56 23.44 4.41 14.42
C VAL A 56 24.44 5.37 15.09
N GLU A 57 24.93 5.11 16.29
CA GLU A 57 26.00 5.90 16.93
C GLU A 57 27.31 5.89 16.13
N THR A 58 27.53 4.89 15.27
CA THR A 58 28.69 4.87 14.36
C THR A 58 28.58 5.87 13.20
N PHE A 59 27.39 6.44 12.96
CA PHE A 59 27.14 7.41 11.89
C PHE A 59 27.73 8.79 12.24
N SER A 60 27.46 9.78 11.37
CA SER A 60 28.01 11.13 11.46
C SER A 60 27.74 11.81 12.81
N PRO A 61 28.59 12.78 13.23
CA PRO A 61 28.38 13.54 14.46
C PRO A 61 26.99 14.20 14.56
N TYR A 62 26.40 14.56 13.42
CA TYR A 62 25.02 15.09 13.35
C TYR A 62 23.99 14.07 13.85
N ALA A 63 24.07 12.81 13.40
CA ALA A 63 23.14 11.76 13.84
C ALA A 63 23.23 11.51 15.36
N ARG A 64 24.44 11.57 15.93
CA ARG A 64 24.65 11.38 17.38
C ARG A 64 23.96 12.43 18.24
N GLN A 65 23.91 13.70 17.80
CA GLN A 65 23.26 14.78 18.55
C GLN A 65 21.76 14.55 18.79
N PHE A 66 21.07 13.84 17.88
CA PHE A 66 19.66 13.48 18.06
C PHE A 66 19.50 12.24 18.94
N LEU A 67 20.41 11.28 18.84
CA LEU A 67 20.38 10.05 19.62
C LEU A 67 20.66 10.27 21.11
N GLU A 68 21.50 11.26 21.46
CA GLU A 68 21.74 11.61 22.88
C GLU A 68 20.47 12.09 23.61
N ARG A 69 19.43 12.48 22.87
CA ARG A 69 18.12 12.86 23.42
C ARG A 69 17.16 11.68 23.57
N MET A 70 17.44 10.54 22.94
CA MET A 70 16.61 9.35 23.07
C MET A 70 16.87 8.67 24.40
N ASP A 71 15.80 8.21 25.04
CA ASP A 71 15.91 7.40 26.25
C ASP A 71 16.67 6.11 25.92
N ARG A 72 17.76 5.87 26.65
CA ARG A 72 18.47 4.58 26.58
C ARG A 72 17.58 3.50 27.17
N PRO A 73 17.57 2.27 26.61
CA PRO A 73 16.88 1.16 27.25
C PRO A 73 17.33 1.01 28.71
N ALA A 74 16.39 0.73 29.60
CA ALA A 74 16.67 0.56 31.02
C ALA A 74 17.38 -0.77 31.27
N VAL A 75 18.69 -0.81 31.06
CA VAL A 75 19.57 -1.97 31.23
C VAL A 75 20.93 -1.52 31.74
N ASP A 76 21.58 -2.31 32.60
CA ASP A 76 22.89 -1.95 33.12
C ASP A 76 23.99 -2.19 32.08
N ARG A 77 23.94 -3.35 31.41
CA ARG A 77 24.93 -3.71 30.40
C ARG A 77 24.38 -4.69 29.38
N ILE A 78 24.75 -4.47 28.11
CA ILE A 78 24.55 -5.43 27.02
C ILE A 78 25.89 -5.59 26.29
N ASP A 79 26.40 -6.81 26.17
CA ASP A 79 27.66 -7.12 25.49
C ASP A 79 27.40 -8.04 24.28
N GLY A 80 28.24 -7.95 23.25
CA GLY A 80 28.16 -8.86 22.09
C GLY A 80 26.96 -8.64 21.15
N ILE A 81 26.25 -7.51 21.23
CA ILE A 81 25.08 -7.25 20.39
C ILE A 81 25.47 -6.85 18.94
N PRO A 82 25.01 -7.59 17.91
CA PRO A 82 25.21 -7.20 16.52
C PRO A 82 24.30 -6.02 16.09
N PRO A 83 24.52 -5.41 14.91
CA PRO A 83 23.53 -4.52 14.29
C PRO A 83 22.17 -5.21 14.19
N ALA A 84 21.12 -4.52 14.62
CA ALA A 84 19.78 -5.10 14.73
C ALA A 84 18.82 -4.54 13.67
N ILE A 85 18.00 -5.42 13.09
CA ILE A 85 16.93 -5.09 12.14
C ILE A 85 15.62 -5.65 12.68
N ALA A 86 14.63 -4.77 12.89
CA ALA A 86 13.28 -5.17 13.25
C ALA A 86 12.44 -5.46 12.01
N ILE A 87 11.70 -6.56 12.03
CA ILE A 87 10.68 -6.90 11.04
C ILE A 87 9.34 -7.00 11.77
N ASP A 88 8.64 -5.87 11.82
CA ASP A 88 7.32 -5.75 12.44
C ASP A 88 6.18 -5.76 11.39
N GLN A 89 4.95 -5.61 11.88
CA GLN A 89 3.75 -5.53 11.04
C GLN A 89 3.42 -4.10 10.61
N THR A 90 4.17 -3.11 11.11
CA THR A 90 3.87 -1.72 10.83
C THR A 90 4.45 -1.34 9.48
N ASN A 91 3.59 -0.85 8.59
CA ASN A 91 4.07 -0.25 7.35
C ASN A 91 4.32 1.25 7.60
N PRO A 92 5.59 1.70 7.68
CA PRO A 92 5.89 3.12 7.84
C PRO A 92 5.48 3.93 6.61
N VAL A 93 5.53 3.32 5.41
CA VAL A 93 5.27 4.00 4.13
C VAL A 93 3.88 3.66 3.60
N ARG A 94 2.91 4.50 3.96
CA ARG A 94 1.50 4.38 3.51
C ARG A 94 1.12 5.29 2.34
N THR A 95 2.09 5.81 1.60
CA THR A 95 1.81 6.69 0.46
C THR A 95 1.18 5.90 -0.68
N SER A 96 0.31 6.55 -1.47
CA SER A 96 -0.34 5.92 -2.63
C SER A 96 0.62 5.59 -3.79
N ARG A 97 1.85 6.13 -3.76
CA ARG A 97 2.92 5.83 -4.72
C ARG A 97 3.74 4.61 -4.34
N SER A 98 3.70 4.16 -3.08
CA SER A 98 4.39 2.94 -2.69
C SER A 98 3.55 1.72 -3.08
N THR A 99 4.18 0.78 -3.78
CA THR A 99 3.59 -0.51 -4.19
C THR A 99 4.46 -1.67 -3.70
N VAL A 100 3.95 -2.89 -3.80
CA VAL A 100 4.73 -4.09 -3.50
C VAL A 100 6.03 -4.14 -4.32
N GLY A 101 5.97 -3.77 -5.61
CA GLY A 101 7.14 -3.68 -6.48
C GLY A 101 8.18 -2.65 -6.03
N THR A 102 7.78 -1.55 -5.38
CA THR A 102 8.75 -0.60 -4.78
C THR A 102 9.29 -1.09 -3.44
N MET A 103 8.47 -1.76 -2.62
CA MET A 103 8.91 -2.31 -1.32
C MET A 103 9.92 -3.45 -1.46
N THR A 104 9.86 -4.18 -2.57
CA THR A 104 10.73 -5.33 -2.87
C THR A 104 11.93 -4.97 -3.77
N GLU A 105 12.03 -3.69 -4.17
CA GLU A 105 12.99 -3.16 -5.15
C GLU A 105 12.90 -3.84 -6.55
N LEU A 106 11.93 -4.72 -6.77
CA LEU A 106 11.70 -5.35 -8.07
C LEU A 106 11.42 -4.30 -9.15
N ASN A 107 10.73 -3.21 -8.82
CA ASN A 107 10.51 -2.11 -9.77
C ASN A 107 11.82 -1.51 -10.29
N ASP A 108 12.85 -1.41 -9.48
CA ASP A 108 14.11 -0.79 -9.90
C ASP A 108 14.89 -1.71 -10.85
N HIS A 109 14.89 -3.01 -10.56
CA HIS A 109 15.42 -4.03 -11.45
C HIS A 109 14.64 -4.10 -12.77
N LEU A 110 13.30 -4.04 -12.72
CA LEU A 110 12.45 -4.04 -13.89
C LEU A 110 12.70 -2.82 -14.78
N LYS A 111 12.81 -1.61 -14.22
CA LYS A 111 13.15 -0.40 -15.00
C LYS A 111 14.45 -0.57 -15.76
N LEU A 112 15.49 -1.09 -15.10
CA LEU A 112 16.79 -1.32 -15.72
C LEU A 112 16.72 -2.39 -16.81
N LEU A 113 15.97 -3.48 -16.58
CA LEU A 113 15.78 -4.54 -17.56
C LEU A 113 15.00 -4.04 -18.78
N PHE A 114 13.94 -3.26 -18.60
CA PHE A 114 13.15 -2.71 -19.70
C PHE A 114 13.96 -1.78 -20.59
N VAL A 115 14.86 -0.96 -20.03
CA VAL A 115 15.76 -0.11 -20.81
C VAL A 115 16.68 -0.94 -21.71
N ARG A 116 17.16 -2.08 -21.23
CA ARG A 116 18.14 -2.91 -21.95
C ARG A 116 17.51 -3.88 -22.95
N ALA A 117 16.35 -4.45 -22.60
CA ALA A 117 15.83 -5.64 -23.27
C ALA A 117 14.43 -5.48 -23.89
N ALA A 118 13.68 -4.43 -23.54
CA ALA A 118 12.36 -4.23 -24.14
C ALA A 118 12.47 -3.67 -25.56
N ARG A 119 11.52 -4.05 -26.42
CA ARG A 119 11.41 -3.57 -27.80
C ARG A 119 10.29 -2.53 -27.90
N LEU A 120 10.55 -1.45 -28.61
CA LEU A 120 9.58 -0.40 -28.86
C LEU A 120 8.66 -0.77 -30.02
N PHE A 121 7.36 -0.51 -29.89
CA PHE A 121 6.37 -0.70 -30.95
C PHE A 121 5.67 0.61 -31.28
N CYS A 122 5.43 0.84 -32.57
CA CYS A 122 4.80 2.05 -33.04
C CYS A 122 3.35 2.15 -32.54
N ARG A 123 2.98 3.32 -31.99
CA ARG A 123 1.62 3.63 -31.52
C ARG A 123 0.55 3.70 -32.62
N GLY A 124 0.96 3.76 -33.89
CA GLY A 124 0.08 3.80 -35.06
C GLY A 124 -0.09 2.43 -35.71
N CYS A 125 0.99 1.87 -36.24
CA CYS A 125 0.97 0.65 -37.05
C CYS A 125 1.44 -0.62 -36.33
N GLY A 126 1.92 -0.52 -35.09
CA GLY A 126 2.33 -1.69 -34.29
C GLY A 126 3.62 -2.36 -34.76
N ARG A 127 4.31 -1.80 -35.77
CA ARG A 127 5.61 -2.30 -36.23
C ARG A 127 6.69 -2.02 -35.17
N PRO A 128 7.72 -2.89 -35.07
CA PRO A 128 8.85 -2.63 -34.19
C PRO A 128 9.59 -1.38 -34.64
N VAL A 129 9.87 -0.48 -33.71
CA VAL A 129 10.67 0.73 -33.96
C VAL A 129 12.07 0.48 -33.43
N ARG A 130 13.06 0.60 -34.31
CA ARG A 130 14.48 0.40 -34.01
C ARG A 130 15.30 1.43 -34.78
N ARG A 131 16.52 1.65 -34.34
CA ARG A 131 17.51 2.43 -35.10
C ARG A 131 18.09 1.50 -36.16
N ASP A 132 17.78 1.77 -37.42
CA ASP A 132 18.34 1.02 -38.53
C ASP A 132 19.74 1.56 -38.87
N THR A 133 20.73 0.66 -38.95
CA THR A 133 22.08 0.97 -39.44
C THR A 133 22.19 0.61 -40.92
N PRO A 134 23.15 1.19 -41.67
CA PRO A 134 23.38 0.80 -43.06
C PRO A 134 23.50 -0.72 -43.24
N ASP A 135 24.24 -1.40 -42.36
CA ASP A 135 24.36 -2.85 -42.38
C ASP A 135 23.02 -3.56 -42.11
N SER A 136 22.25 -3.14 -41.09
CA SER A 136 20.98 -3.81 -40.76
C SER A 136 19.92 -3.63 -41.85
N ILE A 137 19.92 -2.47 -42.53
CA ILE A 137 19.04 -2.22 -43.67
C ILE A 137 19.41 -3.16 -44.81
N VAL A 138 20.69 -3.23 -45.18
CA VAL A 138 21.14 -4.07 -46.29
C VAL A 138 20.92 -5.56 -46.00
N GLU A 139 21.13 -6.00 -44.77
CA GLU A 139 20.80 -7.37 -44.34
C GLU A 139 19.31 -7.68 -44.45
N ASP A 140 18.43 -6.76 -44.03
CA ASP A 140 16.98 -6.92 -44.18
C ASP A 140 16.57 -6.95 -45.67
N LEU A 141 17.14 -6.08 -46.49
CA LEU A 141 16.89 -6.05 -47.93
C LEU A 141 17.30 -7.37 -48.59
N ILE A 142 18.53 -7.85 -48.37
CA ILE A 142 19.02 -9.12 -48.93
C ILE A 142 18.19 -10.30 -48.41
N GLY A 143 17.82 -10.29 -47.13
CA GLY A 143 16.97 -11.32 -46.52
C GLY A 143 15.56 -11.39 -47.13
N ARG A 144 14.98 -10.24 -47.54
CA ARG A 144 13.72 -10.19 -48.28
C ARG A 144 13.85 -10.75 -49.69
N ALA A 145 14.97 -10.52 -50.37
CA ALA A 145 15.25 -11.06 -51.69
C ALA A 145 15.33 -12.60 -51.70
N GLY A 146 15.96 -13.18 -50.67
CA GLY A 146 16.16 -14.62 -50.54
C GLY A 146 14.89 -15.44 -50.23
N LYS A 147 13.76 -14.80 -49.91
CA LYS A 147 12.47 -15.45 -49.63
C LYS A 147 11.52 -15.48 -50.83
N GLY A 148 11.86 -14.84 -51.94
CA GLY A 148 11.06 -14.86 -53.17
C GLY A 148 11.40 -16.07 -54.05
N GLU A 149 10.39 -16.68 -54.69
CA GLU A 149 10.54 -17.77 -55.68
C GLU A 149 11.21 -17.31 -57.00
N ALA A 150 11.70 -16.08 -57.09
CA ALA A 150 12.26 -15.51 -58.31
C ALA A 150 13.73 -15.90 -58.49
N SER A 151 14.05 -16.55 -59.61
CA SER A 151 15.40 -16.96 -60.03
C SER A 151 16.35 -15.80 -60.39
N ILE A 152 15.92 -14.53 -60.25
CA ILE A 152 16.69 -13.33 -60.57
C ILE A 152 16.56 -12.33 -59.41
N ALA A 153 17.70 -11.87 -58.89
CA ALA A 153 17.76 -10.83 -57.85
C ALA A 153 17.10 -9.53 -58.34
N PRO A 154 16.10 -8.97 -57.61
CA PRO A 154 15.42 -7.75 -58.03
C PRO A 154 16.37 -6.56 -58.03
N THR A 155 16.13 -5.60 -58.93
CA THR A 155 16.84 -4.31 -58.91
C THR A 155 16.12 -3.39 -57.93
N VAL A 156 16.87 -2.69 -57.09
CA VAL A 156 16.31 -1.73 -56.13
C VAL A 156 16.72 -0.30 -56.45
N LEU A 157 15.82 0.62 -56.11
CA LEU A 157 16.05 2.06 -56.17
C LEU A 157 16.16 2.58 -54.73
N VAL A 158 17.31 3.15 -54.37
CA VAL A 158 17.54 3.76 -53.05
C VAL A 158 17.27 5.26 -53.18
N THR A 159 16.34 5.78 -52.40
CA THR A 159 15.94 7.19 -52.39
C THR A 159 15.96 7.77 -50.98
N PHE A 160 16.00 9.10 -50.88
CA PHE A 160 15.86 9.81 -49.62
C PHE A 160 14.93 11.02 -49.76
N PRO A 161 14.12 11.34 -48.72
CA PRO A 161 13.23 12.49 -48.76
C PRO A 161 13.95 13.77 -48.31
N VAL A 162 13.68 14.88 -49.00
CA VAL A 162 14.15 16.22 -48.66
C VAL A 162 12.93 17.13 -48.52
N PRO A 163 12.57 17.58 -47.30
CA PRO A 163 11.46 18.52 -47.12
C PRO A 163 11.85 19.89 -47.69
N VAL A 164 10.93 20.50 -48.44
CA VAL A 164 11.07 21.87 -48.95
C VAL A 164 10.64 22.84 -47.85
N PRO A 165 11.55 23.64 -47.27
CA PRO A 165 11.18 24.59 -46.23
C PRO A 165 10.25 25.68 -46.78
N ALA A 166 9.35 26.21 -45.95
CA ALA A 166 8.36 27.22 -46.38
C ALA A 166 8.96 28.50 -47.00
N ASN A 167 10.25 28.76 -46.79
CA ASN A 167 10.97 29.93 -47.31
C ASN A 167 11.64 29.68 -48.67
N PHE A 168 11.58 28.45 -49.21
CA PHE A 168 12.18 28.09 -50.48
C PHE A 168 11.15 27.48 -51.42
N SER A 169 11.33 27.70 -52.73
CA SER A 169 10.62 26.96 -53.77
C SER A 169 11.28 25.60 -54.01
N ALA A 170 10.50 24.64 -54.53
CA ALA A 170 11.02 23.32 -54.89
C ALA A 170 12.18 23.40 -55.90
N ASP A 171 12.14 24.36 -56.83
CA ASP A 171 13.18 24.55 -57.84
C ASP A 171 14.49 25.11 -57.28
N GLU A 172 14.42 25.98 -56.26
CA GLU A 172 15.62 26.44 -55.53
C GLU A 172 16.28 25.28 -54.78
N VAL A 173 15.48 24.43 -54.11
CA VAL A 173 16.00 23.24 -53.42
C VAL A 173 16.59 22.23 -54.42
N LYS A 174 15.98 22.03 -55.59
CA LYS A 174 16.57 21.23 -56.69
C LYS A 174 17.90 21.82 -57.16
N GLY A 175 18.01 23.14 -57.25
CA GLY A 175 19.27 23.83 -57.58
C GLY A 175 20.38 23.53 -56.57
N PHE A 176 20.07 23.59 -55.27
CA PHE A 176 21.02 23.23 -54.22
C PHE A 176 21.43 21.75 -54.25
N LEU A 177 20.46 20.85 -54.47
CA LEU A 177 20.70 19.41 -54.63
C LEU A 177 21.60 19.13 -55.84
N ALA A 178 21.34 19.77 -56.98
CA ALA A 178 22.17 19.65 -58.17
C ALA A 178 23.60 20.13 -57.94
N GLY A 179 23.79 21.21 -57.17
CA GLY A 179 25.11 21.69 -56.73
C GLY A 179 25.87 20.70 -55.85
N GLN A 180 25.17 19.80 -55.16
CA GLN A 180 25.74 18.70 -54.38
C GLN A 180 25.88 17.38 -55.17
N GLY A 181 25.52 17.38 -56.46
CA GLY A 181 25.59 16.20 -57.35
C GLY A 181 24.30 15.39 -57.44
N TYR A 182 23.23 15.79 -56.77
CA TYR A 182 21.93 15.11 -56.77
C TYR A 182 21.00 15.69 -57.85
N THR A 183 21.08 15.14 -59.07
CA THR A 183 20.29 15.61 -60.22
C THR A 183 19.05 14.77 -60.53
N ARG A 184 18.89 13.63 -59.84
CA ARG A 184 17.85 12.63 -60.14
C ARG A 184 16.75 12.69 -59.08
N ILE A 185 15.59 13.23 -59.45
CA ILE A 185 14.39 13.28 -58.60
C ILE A 185 13.44 12.17 -59.05
N TYR A 186 13.00 11.34 -58.11
CA TYR A 186 12.01 10.30 -58.34
C TYR A 186 10.59 10.86 -58.31
N ARG A 187 10.25 11.63 -57.26
CA ARG A 187 8.92 12.21 -57.06
C ARG A 187 8.98 13.54 -56.31
N GLU A 188 8.00 14.40 -56.58
CA GLU A 188 7.69 15.61 -55.81
C GLU A 188 6.23 15.53 -55.37
N GLU A 189 5.98 15.46 -54.06
CA GLU A 189 4.64 15.40 -53.48
C GLU A 189 4.62 16.09 -52.12
N ASP A 190 3.54 16.82 -51.80
CA ASP A 190 3.27 17.44 -50.50
C ASP A 190 4.45 18.25 -49.91
N GLY A 191 5.22 18.93 -50.77
CA GLY A 191 6.37 19.73 -50.33
C GLY A 191 7.60 18.90 -49.94
N ILE A 192 7.68 17.64 -50.37
CA ILE A 192 8.83 16.74 -50.19
C ILE A 192 9.38 16.34 -51.56
N LEU A 193 10.69 16.51 -51.73
CA LEU A 193 11.44 16.01 -52.90
C LEU A 193 12.06 14.67 -52.56
N GLU A 194 11.69 13.63 -53.31
CA GLU A 194 12.29 12.31 -53.18
C GLU A 194 13.42 12.12 -54.20
N VAL A 195 14.65 12.05 -53.70
CA VAL A 195 15.87 12.09 -54.50
C VAL A 195 16.45 10.69 -54.64
N ILE A 196 16.91 10.32 -55.83
CA ILE A 196 17.53 9.02 -56.10
C ILE A 196 19.01 9.06 -55.73
N GLN A 197 19.42 8.20 -54.80
CA GLN A 197 20.81 8.00 -54.41
C GLN A 197 21.53 6.98 -55.30
N ASP A 198 20.98 5.76 -55.41
CA ASP A 198 21.58 4.69 -56.21
C ASP A 198 20.50 3.77 -56.79
N ARG A 199 20.87 3.04 -57.85
CA ARG A 199 20.08 1.99 -58.47
C ARG A 199 20.98 0.78 -58.69
N THR A 200 20.75 -0.29 -57.94
CA THR A 200 21.64 -1.46 -57.93
C THR A 200 20.86 -2.78 -57.75
N ARG A 201 21.50 -3.91 -58.04
CA ARG A 201 20.89 -5.24 -57.86
C ARG A 201 20.97 -5.68 -56.41
N LEU A 202 19.88 -6.23 -55.91
CA LEU A 202 19.77 -6.74 -54.56
C LEU A 202 20.36 -8.15 -54.45
N ALA A 203 21.69 -8.23 -54.46
CA ALA A 203 22.43 -9.49 -54.45
C ALA A 203 23.59 -9.44 -53.42
N PRO A 204 24.01 -10.58 -52.83
CA PRO A 204 25.08 -10.64 -51.85
C PRO A 204 26.40 -10.01 -52.33
N GLU A 205 26.70 -10.11 -53.63
CA GLU A 205 27.90 -9.58 -54.27
C GLU A 205 27.90 -8.04 -54.33
N SER A 206 26.73 -7.42 -54.28
CA SER A 206 26.54 -5.96 -54.30
C SER A 206 26.48 -5.34 -52.90
N ARG A 207 26.73 -6.11 -51.82
CA ARG A 207 26.56 -5.66 -50.43
C ARG A 207 27.34 -4.37 -50.13
N SER A 208 28.60 -4.28 -50.51
CA SER A 208 29.44 -3.09 -50.25
C SER A 208 28.85 -1.82 -50.86
N ARG A 209 28.42 -1.90 -52.13
CA ARG A 209 27.78 -0.80 -52.85
C ARG A 209 26.42 -0.42 -52.24
N LEU A 210 25.63 -1.41 -51.83
CA LEU A 210 24.35 -1.17 -51.16
C LEU A 210 24.55 -0.44 -49.83
N VAL A 211 25.54 -0.85 -49.03
CA VAL A 211 25.85 -0.19 -47.75
C VAL A 211 26.26 1.27 -47.98
N GLU A 212 27.16 1.52 -48.94
CA GLU A 212 27.59 2.89 -49.27
C GLU A 212 26.43 3.77 -49.77
N GLY A 213 25.57 3.22 -50.64
CA GLY A 213 24.38 3.91 -51.13
C GLY A 213 23.38 4.23 -50.01
N VAL A 214 23.10 3.28 -49.12
CA VAL A 214 22.21 3.48 -47.98
C VAL A 214 22.80 4.47 -46.98
N GLU A 215 24.10 4.40 -46.69
CA GLU A 215 24.78 5.33 -45.78
C GLU A 215 24.71 6.77 -46.30
N ALA A 216 24.98 6.97 -47.59
CA ALA A 216 24.87 8.29 -48.22
C ALA A 216 23.42 8.81 -48.19
N ALA A 217 22.45 7.95 -48.49
CA ALA A 217 21.03 8.30 -48.43
C ALA A 217 20.59 8.69 -47.02
N LEU A 218 20.98 7.94 -45.99
CA LEU A 218 20.69 8.27 -44.59
C LEU A 218 21.33 9.59 -44.17
N ARG A 219 22.57 9.86 -44.60
CA ARG A 219 23.27 11.10 -44.25
C ARG A 219 22.58 12.33 -44.80
N VAL A 220 22.16 12.31 -46.06
CA VAL A 220 21.54 13.46 -46.74
C VAL A 220 20.03 13.54 -46.44
N GLY A 221 19.36 12.40 -46.31
CA GLY A 221 17.95 12.30 -45.95
C GLY A 221 17.63 12.54 -44.47
N HIS A 222 18.57 13.12 -43.70
CA HIS A 222 18.43 13.35 -42.26
C HIS A 222 17.96 12.10 -41.48
N GLY A 223 18.59 10.97 -41.77
CA GLY A 223 18.30 9.69 -41.14
C GLY A 223 17.11 8.93 -41.72
N ARG A 224 16.58 9.33 -42.88
CA ARG A 224 15.47 8.66 -43.57
C ARG A 224 15.91 8.13 -44.93
N VAL A 225 15.52 6.90 -45.24
CA VAL A 225 15.77 6.27 -46.56
C VAL A 225 14.57 5.44 -46.97
N LEU A 226 14.22 5.47 -48.26
CA LEU A 226 13.20 4.63 -48.87
C LEU A 226 13.85 3.77 -49.95
N VAL A 227 13.40 2.53 -50.07
CA VAL A 227 13.93 1.56 -51.03
C VAL A 227 12.78 0.94 -51.79
N TYR A 228 12.76 1.13 -53.11
CA TYR A 228 11.75 0.53 -53.98
C TYR A 228 12.32 -0.72 -54.65
N SER A 229 11.58 -1.83 -54.59
CA SER A 229 11.83 -2.97 -55.46
C SER A 229 11.27 -2.67 -56.85
N LEU A 230 12.10 -2.81 -57.89
CA LEU A 230 11.67 -2.67 -59.28
C LEU A 230 11.22 -4.03 -59.82
N ASP A 231 10.07 -4.05 -60.50
CA ASP A 231 9.57 -5.23 -61.19
C ASP A 231 10.31 -5.49 -62.53
N GLY A 232 9.91 -6.54 -63.26
CA GLY A 232 10.49 -6.91 -64.56
C GLY A 232 10.35 -5.84 -65.66
N TYR A 233 9.47 -4.86 -65.46
CA TYR A 233 9.27 -3.71 -66.36
C TYR A 233 9.96 -2.44 -65.86
N GLY A 234 10.68 -2.51 -64.74
CA GLY A 234 11.37 -1.38 -64.13
C GLY A 234 10.43 -0.45 -63.34
N MET A 235 9.20 -0.88 -63.06
CA MET A 235 8.24 -0.11 -62.27
C MET A 235 8.47 -0.35 -60.77
N PRO A 236 8.53 0.71 -59.96
CA PRO A 236 8.69 0.61 -58.51
C PRO A 236 7.41 0.11 -57.83
N GLY A 237 7.55 -0.89 -56.94
CA GLY A 237 6.49 -1.35 -56.05
C GLY A 237 6.30 -0.45 -54.82
N GLU A 238 5.72 -0.97 -53.73
CA GLU A 238 5.63 -0.22 -52.47
C GLU A 238 7.02 0.02 -51.84
N PRO A 239 7.27 1.21 -51.28
CA PRO A 239 8.56 1.53 -50.66
C PRO A 239 8.77 0.77 -49.35
N TRP A 240 9.98 0.24 -49.18
CA TRP A 240 10.49 -0.17 -47.89
C TRP A 240 11.18 1.02 -47.24
N ARG A 241 10.66 1.45 -46.09
CA ARG A 241 11.12 2.67 -45.42
C ARG A 241 11.94 2.30 -44.18
N PHE A 242 13.01 3.05 -43.93
CA PHE A 242 13.92 2.84 -42.80
C PHE A 242 14.31 4.18 -42.17
N SER A 243 14.70 4.14 -40.88
CA SER A 243 15.19 5.32 -40.17
C SER A 243 16.36 5.01 -39.23
N SER A 244 17.36 5.90 -39.17
CA SER A 244 18.47 5.81 -38.22
C SER A 244 18.11 6.28 -36.80
N ASP A 245 16.96 6.94 -36.64
CA ASP A 245 16.43 7.38 -35.36
C ASP A 245 15.37 6.43 -34.82
N LEU A 246 14.98 6.58 -33.55
CA LEU A 246 13.79 5.92 -33.01
C LEU A 246 12.53 6.57 -33.59
N HIS A 247 12.25 6.27 -34.85
CA HIS A 247 11.16 6.84 -35.63
C HIS A 247 10.43 5.73 -36.39
N CYS A 248 9.10 5.82 -36.45
CA CYS A 248 8.31 4.94 -37.30
C CYS A 248 8.16 5.56 -38.68
N PRO A 249 8.79 4.99 -39.72
CA PRO A 249 8.79 5.60 -41.05
C PRO A 249 7.44 5.49 -41.78
N ASP A 250 6.52 4.65 -41.30
CA ASP A 250 5.18 4.50 -41.87
C ASP A 250 4.12 5.43 -41.28
N CYS A 251 4.28 5.82 -40.01
CA CYS A 251 3.33 6.67 -39.30
C CYS A 251 3.87 8.07 -39.00
N ASP A 252 5.13 8.32 -39.36
CA ASP A 252 5.88 9.54 -39.07
C ASP A 252 5.88 9.94 -37.59
N PHE A 253 5.96 8.95 -36.69
CA PHE A 253 6.06 9.19 -35.25
C PHE A 253 7.50 9.05 -34.74
N SER A 254 8.01 10.08 -34.08
CA SER A 254 9.29 10.05 -33.36
C SER A 254 9.10 9.63 -31.91
N TYR A 255 10.10 8.92 -31.36
CA TYR A 255 10.12 8.41 -30.00
C TYR A 255 11.42 8.79 -29.29
N HIS A 256 11.40 8.72 -27.96
CA HIS A 256 12.54 9.05 -27.12
C HIS A 256 13.35 7.80 -26.76
N ASP A 257 14.65 7.98 -26.48
CA ASP A 257 15.49 6.91 -25.99
C ASP A 257 15.00 6.39 -24.63
N PRO A 258 15.09 5.06 -24.41
CA PRO A 258 14.66 4.48 -23.15
C PRO A 258 15.65 4.85 -22.04
N ALA A 259 15.12 5.29 -20.91
CA ALA A 259 15.89 5.53 -19.70
C ALA A 259 15.12 5.01 -18.48
N PRO A 260 15.78 4.66 -17.36
CA PRO A 260 15.10 4.03 -16.22
C PRO A 260 13.96 4.88 -15.65
N HIS A 261 14.09 6.21 -15.75
CA HIS A 261 13.08 7.16 -15.30
C HIS A 261 11.83 7.22 -16.20
N LEU A 262 11.90 6.79 -17.47
CA LEU A 262 10.74 6.63 -18.35
C LEU A 262 9.81 5.54 -17.82
N PHE A 263 10.36 4.48 -17.26
CA PHE A 263 9.62 3.35 -16.68
C PHE A 263 9.25 3.55 -15.20
N SER A 264 9.38 4.78 -14.68
CA SER A 264 9.13 5.09 -13.28
C SER A 264 7.95 6.05 -13.14
N PHE A 265 6.86 5.58 -12.54
CA PHE A 265 5.73 6.43 -12.16
C PHE A 265 6.06 7.42 -11.03
N ASN A 266 7.24 7.34 -10.42
CA ASN A 266 7.73 8.32 -9.45
C ASN A 266 8.54 9.45 -10.11
N SER A 267 8.89 9.32 -11.39
CA SER A 267 9.57 10.37 -12.15
C SER A 267 8.57 11.16 -12.99
N PRO A 268 8.67 12.50 -13.08
CA PRO A 268 7.83 13.30 -13.96
C PRO A 268 7.86 12.89 -15.44
N VAL A 269 8.99 12.32 -15.90
CA VAL A 269 9.17 11.89 -17.30
C VAL A 269 8.35 10.62 -17.60
N GLY A 270 8.39 9.66 -16.69
CA GLY A 270 7.67 8.39 -16.84
C GLY A 270 6.24 8.40 -16.34
N ALA A 271 5.88 9.33 -15.46
CA ALA A 271 4.56 9.40 -14.86
C ALA A 271 3.49 9.95 -15.82
N CYS A 272 2.28 9.43 -15.71
CA CYS A 272 1.11 10.04 -16.36
C CYS A 272 0.93 11.48 -15.87
N ALA A 273 0.81 12.44 -16.80
CA ALA A 273 0.68 13.86 -16.47
C ALA A 273 -0.57 14.20 -15.64
N THR A 274 -1.69 13.51 -15.90
CA THR A 274 -2.98 13.76 -15.23
C THR A 274 -2.97 13.32 -13.77
N CYS A 275 -2.57 12.08 -13.50
CA CYS A 275 -2.54 11.55 -12.13
C CYS A 275 -1.17 11.68 -11.46
N ARG A 276 -0.15 12.22 -12.13
CA ARG A 276 1.22 12.37 -11.61
C ARG A 276 1.76 11.08 -10.97
N GLY A 277 1.48 9.94 -11.60
CA GLY A 277 1.95 8.63 -11.14
C GLY A 277 1.10 7.96 -10.04
N PHE A 278 -0.01 8.54 -9.62
CA PHE A 278 -0.89 7.92 -8.61
C PHE A 278 -1.80 6.83 -9.18
N GLY A 279 -2.02 6.80 -10.51
CA GLY A 279 -2.96 5.90 -11.19
C GLY A 279 -4.44 6.20 -10.92
N ARG A 280 -4.72 7.12 -10.00
CA ARG A 280 -6.06 7.53 -9.59
C ARG A 280 -6.15 9.05 -9.53
N VAL A 281 -7.34 9.56 -9.76
CA VAL A 281 -7.68 10.97 -9.59
C VAL A 281 -8.66 11.11 -8.43
N ILE A 282 -8.62 12.26 -7.76
CA ILE A 282 -9.56 12.58 -6.70
C ILE A 282 -10.78 13.19 -7.39
N GLY A 283 -11.92 12.54 -7.25
CA GLY A 283 -13.21 13.03 -7.74
C GLY A 283 -14.24 13.03 -6.63
N ILE A 284 -15.39 13.66 -6.87
CA ILE A 284 -16.54 13.57 -5.97
C ILE A 284 -17.20 12.20 -6.16
N ASP A 285 -17.47 11.54 -5.04
CA ASP A 285 -18.24 10.30 -5.02
C ASP A 285 -19.71 10.63 -4.76
N HIS A 286 -20.53 10.51 -5.79
CA HIS A 286 -21.96 10.78 -5.68
C HIS A 286 -22.69 9.83 -4.71
N GLY A 287 -22.14 8.63 -4.46
CA GLY A 287 -22.65 7.73 -3.42
C GLY A 287 -22.38 8.23 -2.00
N LEU A 288 -21.33 9.02 -1.78
CA LEU A 288 -21.12 9.71 -0.50
C LEU A 288 -22.01 10.96 -0.34
N VAL A 289 -22.33 11.61 -1.47
CA VAL A 289 -23.22 12.77 -1.51
C VAL A 289 -24.67 12.38 -1.30
N ILE A 290 -25.09 11.25 -1.89
CA ILE A 290 -26.44 10.69 -1.81
C ILE A 290 -26.32 9.26 -1.22
N PRO A 291 -26.05 9.13 0.09
CA PRO A 291 -25.76 7.84 0.71
C PRO A 291 -27.01 6.96 0.89
N ASP A 292 -28.17 7.58 1.00
CA ASP A 292 -29.45 6.91 1.22
C ASP A 292 -30.37 7.15 0.03
N GLU A 293 -30.34 6.21 -0.91
CA GLU A 293 -31.13 6.26 -2.14
C GLU A 293 -32.64 6.05 -1.90
N SER A 294 -33.04 5.66 -0.67
CA SER A 294 -34.46 5.55 -0.28
C SER A 294 -35.09 6.90 0.03
N LYS A 295 -34.28 7.93 0.27
CA LYS A 295 -34.77 9.28 0.55
C LYS A 295 -35.24 9.97 -0.72
N THR A 296 -36.26 10.80 -0.55
CA THR A 296 -36.76 11.69 -1.59
C THR A 296 -35.90 12.96 -1.65
N LEU A 297 -35.95 13.71 -2.75
CA LEU A 297 -35.26 15.00 -2.84
C LEU A 297 -35.74 15.96 -1.72
N ALA A 298 -37.05 15.99 -1.45
CA ALA A 298 -37.64 16.77 -0.36
C ALA A 298 -37.22 16.25 1.03
N GLY A 299 -37.03 14.94 1.17
CA GLY A 299 -36.54 14.28 2.39
C GLY A 299 -35.03 14.42 2.62
N GLY A 300 -34.34 15.22 1.81
CA GLY A 300 -32.94 15.53 1.98
C GLY A 300 -31.99 14.43 1.50
N ALA A 301 -32.26 13.86 0.33
CA ALA A 301 -31.37 12.87 -0.31
C ALA A 301 -29.94 13.40 -0.51
N VAL A 302 -29.78 14.68 -0.86
CA VAL A 302 -28.46 15.33 -1.01
C VAL A 302 -27.93 15.75 0.36
N LYS A 303 -27.05 14.93 0.92
CA LYS A 303 -26.56 15.06 2.29
C LYS A 303 -25.80 16.38 2.57
N PRO A 304 -24.89 16.88 1.71
CA PRO A 304 -24.15 18.11 1.96
C PRO A 304 -25.05 19.34 2.21
N TRP A 305 -26.27 19.35 1.66
CA TRP A 305 -27.20 20.47 1.76
C TRP A 305 -28.11 20.41 3.00
N GLN A 306 -28.01 19.37 3.82
CA GLN A 306 -28.81 19.23 5.03
C GLN A 306 -28.23 19.95 6.25
N THR A 307 -27.00 20.49 6.14
CA THR A 307 -26.40 21.31 7.18
C THR A 307 -26.89 22.75 7.10
N GLU A 308 -26.96 23.45 8.23
CA GLU A 308 -27.37 24.86 8.31
C GLU A 308 -26.61 25.77 7.34
N SER A 309 -25.31 25.52 7.13
CA SER A 309 -24.46 26.32 6.23
C SER A 309 -24.77 26.19 4.73
N TYR A 310 -25.52 25.17 4.31
CA TYR A 310 -25.80 24.90 2.89
C TYR A 310 -27.27 24.58 2.62
N ARG A 311 -28.16 24.93 3.56
CA ARG A 311 -29.61 24.72 3.40
C ARG A 311 -30.18 25.50 2.21
N GLU A 312 -29.62 26.67 1.90
CA GLU A 312 -30.01 27.46 0.73
C GLU A 312 -29.94 26.65 -0.58
N CYS A 313 -28.93 25.78 -0.74
CA CYS A 313 -28.81 24.92 -1.92
C CYS A 313 -29.94 23.89 -2.04
N GLN A 314 -30.47 23.41 -0.91
CA GLN A 314 -31.65 22.55 -0.88
C GLN A 314 -32.87 23.34 -1.37
N ASP A 315 -33.05 24.57 -0.89
CA ASP A 315 -34.19 25.43 -1.26
C ASP A 315 -34.14 25.81 -2.76
N ASP A 316 -32.94 26.09 -3.29
CA ASP A 316 -32.71 26.30 -4.72
C ASP A 316 -33.12 25.07 -5.54
N MET A 317 -32.63 23.88 -5.17
CA MET A 317 -32.96 22.63 -5.86
C MET A 317 -34.49 22.43 -5.93
N MET A 318 -35.20 22.65 -4.82
CA MET A 318 -36.65 22.50 -4.75
C MET A 318 -37.37 23.51 -5.66
N THR A 319 -36.88 24.75 -5.72
CA THR A 319 -37.42 25.81 -6.58
C THR A 319 -37.27 25.47 -8.07
N PHE A 320 -36.08 25.04 -8.48
CA PHE A 320 -35.82 24.67 -9.88
C PHE A 320 -36.48 23.34 -10.27
N ALA A 321 -36.59 22.39 -9.34
CA ALA A 321 -37.33 21.14 -9.55
C ALA A 321 -38.81 21.42 -9.85
N ALA A 322 -39.43 22.36 -9.12
CA ALA A 322 -40.81 22.79 -9.39
C ALA A 322 -40.97 23.41 -10.78
N LYS A 323 -40.02 24.24 -11.24
CA LYS A 323 -40.05 24.86 -12.58
C LYS A 323 -39.94 23.83 -13.71
N ARG A 324 -39.13 22.78 -13.52
CA ARG A 324 -38.86 21.76 -14.54
C ARG A 324 -39.77 20.52 -14.43
N GLY A 325 -40.60 20.44 -13.40
CA GLY A 325 -41.51 19.31 -13.18
C GLY A 325 -40.79 18.03 -12.71
N ILE A 326 -39.68 18.17 -11.98
CA ILE A 326 -38.95 17.03 -11.42
C ILE A 326 -39.69 16.53 -10.16
N PRO A 327 -40.01 15.23 -10.05
CA PRO A 327 -40.70 14.70 -8.88
C PRO A 327 -39.77 14.74 -7.66
N VAL A 328 -40.19 15.44 -6.60
CA VAL A 328 -39.37 15.64 -5.39
C VAL A 328 -39.74 14.73 -4.22
N ASN A 329 -40.88 14.05 -4.30
CA ASN A 329 -41.45 13.19 -3.25
C ASN A 329 -41.35 11.69 -3.57
N VAL A 330 -40.62 11.33 -4.62
CA VAL A 330 -40.27 9.94 -4.92
C VAL A 330 -38.86 9.64 -4.43
N PRO A 331 -38.56 8.42 -3.98
CA PRO A 331 -37.20 8.01 -3.62
C PRO A 331 -36.21 8.25 -4.77
N TRP A 332 -34.94 8.52 -4.43
CA TRP A 332 -33.89 8.77 -5.42
C TRP A 332 -33.76 7.65 -6.46
N TRP A 333 -33.91 6.38 -6.04
CA TRP A 333 -33.85 5.22 -6.95
C TRP A 333 -35.01 5.16 -7.97
N GLU A 334 -36.12 5.87 -7.74
CA GLU A 334 -37.27 5.91 -8.66
C GLU A 334 -37.15 7.04 -9.69
N LEU A 335 -36.20 7.97 -9.49
CA LEU A 335 -35.91 8.99 -10.48
C LEU A 335 -35.31 8.36 -11.74
N THR A 336 -35.73 8.86 -12.91
CA THR A 336 -35.12 8.49 -14.19
C THR A 336 -33.66 8.93 -14.26
N ALA A 337 -32.85 8.28 -15.10
CA ALA A 337 -31.45 8.63 -15.27
C ALA A 337 -31.24 10.10 -15.70
N GLU A 338 -32.15 10.65 -16.52
CA GLU A 338 -32.14 12.07 -16.90
C GLU A 338 -32.44 13.01 -15.72
N GLN A 339 -33.38 12.63 -14.84
CA GLN A 339 -33.70 13.40 -13.64
C GLN A 339 -32.55 13.36 -12.62
N GLN A 340 -31.93 12.19 -12.43
CA GLN A 340 -30.74 12.06 -11.58
C GLN A 340 -29.57 12.89 -12.14
N ALA A 341 -29.33 12.81 -13.45
CA ALA A 341 -28.32 13.61 -14.13
C ALA A 341 -28.61 15.11 -13.98
N TRP A 342 -29.87 15.54 -14.06
CA TRP A 342 -30.24 16.94 -13.84
C TRP A 342 -29.89 17.44 -12.44
N VAL A 343 -30.12 16.63 -11.39
CA VAL A 343 -29.71 16.98 -10.02
C VAL A 343 -28.19 17.08 -9.90
N ILE A 344 -27.46 16.13 -10.52
CA ILE A 344 -26.01 16.03 -10.39
C ILE A 344 -25.28 17.09 -11.23
N GLU A 345 -25.58 17.14 -12.52
CA GLU A 345 -24.83 17.90 -13.53
C GLU A 345 -25.28 19.35 -13.63
N GLY A 346 -26.56 19.63 -13.31
CA GLY A 346 -27.20 20.91 -13.52
C GLY A 346 -27.49 21.22 -14.99
N GLU A 347 -27.94 22.45 -15.24
CA GLU A 347 -28.24 23.02 -16.55
C GLU A 347 -27.22 24.07 -16.99
N GLY A 348 -26.53 24.73 -16.06
CA GLY A 348 -25.64 25.84 -16.40
C GLY A 348 -25.04 26.57 -15.20
N SER A 349 -24.52 27.77 -15.44
CA SER A 349 -23.99 28.61 -14.36
C SER A 349 -25.12 29.27 -13.58
N TRP A 350 -24.88 29.50 -12.29
CA TRP A 350 -25.78 30.32 -11.46
C TRP A 350 -25.88 31.76 -11.96
N GLU A 351 -24.80 32.30 -12.55
CA GLU A 351 -24.76 33.65 -13.12
C GLU A 351 -25.76 33.84 -14.28
N ASP A 352 -26.07 32.75 -15.00
CA ASP A 352 -27.06 32.72 -16.07
C ASP A 352 -28.49 32.47 -15.55
N GLY A 353 -28.68 32.40 -14.22
CA GLY A 353 -29.95 32.07 -13.58
C GLY A 353 -30.40 30.62 -13.76
N LEU A 354 -29.47 29.72 -14.12
CA LEU A 354 -29.72 28.31 -14.37
C LEU A 354 -29.44 27.44 -13.15
N TRP A 355 -30.03 26.25 -13.12
CA TRP A 355 -29.76 25.27 -12.08
C TRP A 355 -28.30 24.77 -12.17
N TYR A 356 -27.52 24.94 -11.10
CA TYR A 356 -26.09 24.64 -11.11
C TYR A 356 -25.76 23.16 -10.84
N GLY A 357 -26.62 22.45 -10.11
CA GLY A 357 -26.43 21.04 -9.78
C GLY A 357 -25.32 20.76 -8.77
N VAL A 358 -25.27 19.52 -8.29
CA VAL A 358 -24.31 19.05 -7.28
C VAL A 358 -22.85 19.23 -7.73
N ARG A 359 -22.53 18.95 -9.00
CA ARG A 359 -21.17 19.02 -9.53
C ARG A 359 -20.59 20.44 -9.40
N ARG A 360 -21.32 21.45 -9.87
CA ARG A 360 -20.86 22.84 -9.81
C ARG A 360 -20.81 23.38 -8.38
N PHE A 361 -21.66 22.89 -7.49
CA PHE A 361 -21.52 23.17 -6.05
C PHE A 361 -20.16 22.72 -5.52
N PHE A 362 -19.72 21.51 -5.87
CA PHE A 362 -18.40 21.02 -5.48
C PHE A 362 -17.26 21.76 -6.20
N ASP A 363 -17.39 22.07 -7.50
CA ASP A 363 -16.40 22.88 -8.22
C ASP A 363 -16.21 24.26 -7.57
N TRP A 364 -17.30 24.88 -7.11
CA TRP A 364 -17.24 26.13 -6.35
C TRP A 364 -16.55 25.94 -4.98
N LEU A 365 -16.84 24.85 -4.26
CA LEU A 365 -16.13 24.55 -3.01
C LEU A 365 -14.61 24.34 -3.23
N GLU A 366 -14.20 23.76 -4.36
CA GLU A 366 -12.79 23.57 -4.71
C GLU A 366 -12.05 24.91 -4.82
N THR A 367 -12.68 25.95 -5.37
CA THR A 367 -12.09 27.31 -5.40
C THR A 367 -11.82 27.87 -4.00
N LYS A 368 -12.53 27.37 -2.98
CA LYS A 368 -12.42 27.77 -1.57
C LYS A 368 -11.60 26.79 -0.73
N SER A 369 -10.90 25.85 -1.37
CA SER A 369 -10.06 24.83 -0.71
C SER A 369 -8.91 25.40 0.13
N TYR A 370 -8.60 26.70 0.03
CA TYR A 370 -7.67 27.38 0.96
C TYR A 370 -8.19 27.42 2.41
N LYS A 371 -9.51 27.31 2.63
CA LYS A 371 -10.12 27.27 3.97
C LYS A 371 -10.10 25.86 4.55
N MET A 372 -9.61 25.72 5.79
CA MET A 372 -9.46 24.40 6.45
C MET A 372 -10.77 23.60 6.53
N HIS A 373 -11.87 24.22 7.01
CA HIS A 373 -13.16 23.54 7.15
C HIS A 373 -13.74 23.07 5.81
N ILE A 374 -13.46 23.78 4.70
CA ILE A 374 -13.85 23.37 3.35
C ILE A 374 -13.06 22.13 2.91
N ARG A 375 -11.75 22.06 3.19
CA ARG A 375 -10.96 20.85 2.91
C ARG A 375 -11.48 19.64 3.68
N VAL A 376 -11.87 19.82 4.94
CA VAL A 376 -12.46 18.77 5.79
C VAL A 376 -13.85 18.36 5.29
N LEU A 377 -14.62 19.28 4.70
CA LEU A 377 -15.88 18.94 4.06
C LEU A 377 -15.66 18.13 2.77
N LEU A 378 -14.80 18.62 1.88
CA LEU A 378 -14.47 17.98 0.61
C LEU A 378 -13.91 16.57 0.83
N SER A 379 -13.06 16.36 1.84
CA SER A 379 -12.48 15.04 2.13
C SER A 379 -13.53 13.99 2.52
N LYS A 380 -14.72 14.39 2.97
CA LYS A 380 -15.81 13.46 3.32
C LYS A 380 -16.59 12.95 2.10
N TYR A 381 -16.50 13.64 0.96
CA TYR A 381 -17.28 13.34 -0.25
C TYR A 381 -16.41 13.01 -1.47
N ARG A 382 -15.09 12.94 -1.28
CA ARG A 382 -14.15 12.58 -2.34
C ARG A 382 -13.84 11.09 -2.30
N ALA A 383 -13.76 10.47 -3.48
CA ALA A 383 -13.19 9.14 -3.65
C ALA A 383 -12.07 9.16 -4.69
N TYR A 384 -11.25 8.12 -4.65
CA TYR A 384 -10.17 7.90 -5.60
C TYR A 384 -10.66 6.98 -6.71
N THR A 385 -10.98 7.54 -7.87
CA THR A 385 -11.36 6.79 -9.08
C THR A 385 -10.13 6.51 -9.95
N LEU A 386 -10.22 5.51 -10.83
CA LEU A 386 -9.15 5.25 -11.79
C LEU A 386 -8.91 6.49 -12.65
N CYS A 387 -7.63 6.82 -12.87
CA CYS A 387 -7.29 7.93 -13.74
C CYS A 387 -7.78 7.63 -15.15
N PRO A 388 -8.57 8.50 -15.80
CA PRO A 388 -9.03 8.27 -17.16
C PRO A 388 -7.83 8.12 -18.09
N ALA A 389 -6.97 9.14 -18.18
CA ALA A 389 -5.84 9.25 -19.12
C ALA A 389 -4.81 8.10 -19.14
N CYS A 390 -4.68 7.34 -18.06
CA CYS A 390 -3.77 6.17 -18.03
C CYS A 390 -4.48 4.89 -17.62
N ARG A 391 -5.78 4.92 -17.35
CA ARG A 391 -6.59 3.79 -16.88
C ARG A 391 -5.98 3.00 -15.72
N GLY A 392 -5.26 3.68 -14.84
CA GLY A 392 -4.58 3.07 -13.70
C GLY A 392 -3.12 2.68 -13.93
N ALA A 393 -2.58 2.82 -15.14
CA ALA A 393 -1.21 2.43 -15.47
C ALA A 393 -0.12 3.25 -14.80
N ARG A 394 -0.46 4.45 -14.29
CA ARG A 394 0.43 5.41 -13.62
C ARG A 394 1.52 6.01 -14.52
N LEU A 395 1.79 5.40 -15.67
CA LEU A 395 2.86 5.75 -16.59
C LEU A 395 2.36 6.59 -17.77
N SER A 396 3.30 7.27 -18.42
CA SER A 396 3.07 7.99 -19.67
C SER A 396 2.83 6.99 -20.82
N PRO A 397 2.09 7.38 -21.87
CA PRO A 397 1.87 6.52 -23.04
C PRO A 397 3.19 6.01 -23.65
N ASP A 398 4.22 6.85 -23.73
CA ASP A 398 5.53 6.50 -24.31
C ASP A 398 6.18 5.31 -23.59
N ALA A 399 6.09 5.25 -22.27
CA ALA A 399 6.63 4.14 -21.48
C ALA A 399 5.89 2.82 -21.75
N LEU A 400 4.61 2.89 -22.14
CA LEU A 400 3.72 1.75 -22.33
C LEU A 400 3.79 1.15 -23.74
N LEU A 401 4.63 1.72 -24.62
CA LEU A 401 4.89 1.19 -25.97
C LEU A 401 6.05 0.17 -26.01
N TRP A 402 6.82 0.07 -24.92
CA TRP A 402 7.93 -0.86 -24.79
C TRP A 402 7.42 -2.21 -24.26
N ARG A 403 7.79 -3.30 -24.94
CA ARG A 403 7.36 -4.66 -24.59
C ARG A 403 8.54 -5.60 -24.42
N LEU A 404 8.50 -6.43 -23.39
CA LEU A 404 9.54 -7.39 -23.04
C LEU A 404 9.10 -8.82 -23.37
N GLY A 405 9.99 -9.61 -23.96
CA GLY A 405 9.76 -11.02 -24.30
C GLY A 405 9.13 -11.27 -25.67
N SER A 406 8.93 -12.55 -25.97
CA SER A 406 8.27 -13.09 -27.17
C SER A 406 6.75 -13.13 -27.01
N LYS A 407 6.05 -13.47 -28.10
CA LYS A 407 4.59 -13.63 -28.06
C LYS A 407 4.20 -14.88 -27.27
N GLU A 408 4.92 -15.97 -27.47
CA GLU A 408 4.68 -17.27 -26.84
C GLU A 408 4.85 -17.20 -25.31
N GLU A 409 5.88 -16.48 -24.84
CA GLU A 409 6.10 -16.25 -23.41
C GLU A 409 4.98 -15.40 -22.79
N ALA A 410 4.51 -14.38 -23.52
CA ALA A 410 3.45 -13.49 -23.06
C ALA A 410 2.07 -14.19 -23.02
N ASP A 411 1.72 -14.91 -24.09
CA ASP A 411 0.45 -15.66 -24.23
C ASP A 411 0.30 -16.73 -23.12
N ARG A 412 1.43 -17.30 -22.65
CA ARG A 412 1.44 -18.31 -21.57
C ARG A 412 0.93 -17.76 -20.23
N VAL A 413 1.17 -16.49 -19.94
CA VAL A 413 0.91 -15.90 -18.61
C VAL A 413 -0.24 -14.89 -18.61
N LEU A 414 -0.50 -14.24 -19.74
CA LEU A 414 -1.56 -13.26 -19.90
C LEU A 414 -2.30 -13.47 -21.23
N PRO A 415 -3.59 -13.83 -21.18
CA PRO A 415 -4.44 -13.91 -22.38
C PRO A 415 -4.40 -12.59 -23.17
N PRO A 416 -4.32 -12.64 -24.51
CA PRO A 416 -4.23 -11.43 -25.34
C PRO A 416 -5.36 -10.42 -25.12
N GLU A 417 -6.56 -10.89 -24.74
CA GLU A 417 -7.75 -10.06 -24.51
C GLU A 417 -7.62 -9.20 -23.23
N LEU A 418 -6.76 -9.62 -22.31
CA LEU A 418 -6.52 -8.93 -21.04
C LEU A 418 -5.31 -8.00 -21.07
N ARG A 419 -4.61 -7.91 -22.22
CA ARG A 419 -3.44 -7.04 -22.37
C ARG A 419 -3.83 -5.58 -22.31
N PHE A 420 -3.03 -4.80 -21.61
CA PHE A 420 -3.30 -3.39 -21.44
C PHE A 420 -3.14 -2.62 -22.75
N ARG A 421 -4.18 -1.85 -23.10
CA ARG A 421 -4.16 -0.90 -24.21
C ARG A 421 -3.90 0.52 -23.67
N PRO A 422 -2.78 1.16 -24.02
CA PRO A 422 -2.57 2.56 -23.63
C PRO A 422 -3.58 3.48 -24.34
N GLU A 423 -3.99 4.53 -23.64
CA GLU A 423 -4.90 5.53 -24.20
C GLU A 423 -4.16 6.45 -25.18
N GLY A 424 -4.83 6.86 -26.27
CA GLY A 424 -4.20 7.64 -27.34
C GLY A 424 -3.40 6.82 -28.37
N VAL A 425 -3.44 5.48 -28.29
CA VAL A 425 -2.81 4.57 -29.25
C VAL A 425 -3.81 4.20 -30.35
N ALA A 426 -3.44 4.45 -31.60
CA ALA A 426 -4.27 4.23 -32.80
C ALA A 426 -4.27 2.78 -33.31
N LEU A 427 -3.69 1.85 -32.53
CA LEU A 427 -3.68 0.43 -32.84
C LEU A 427 -5.09 -0.15 -32.78
N ASP A 428 -5.44 -0.97 -33.77
CA ASP A 428 -6.61 -1.82 -33.68
C ASP A 428 -6.45 -2.91 -32.59
N GLU A 429 -7.56 -3.41 -32.04
CA GLU A 429 -7.51 -4.42 -30.97
C GLU A 429 -6.91 -5.73 -31.45
N ASP A 430 -7.22 -6.17 -32.67
CA ASP A 430 -6.68 -7.43 -33.20
C ASP A 430 -5.18 -7.32 -33.45
N LEU A 431 -4.73 -6.16 -33.92
CA LEU A 431 -3.31 -5.87 -34.07
C LEU A 431 -2.59 -5.88 -32.71
N LEU A 432 -3.15 -5.24 -31.68
CA LEU A 432 -2.56 -5.23 -30.33
C LEU A 432 -2.39 -6.66 -29.77
N ARG A 433 -3.37 -7.55 -30.00
CA ARG A 433 -3.32 -8.96 -29.58
C ARG A 433 -2.19 -9.73 -30.26
N THR A 434 -1.79 -9.33 -31.47
CA THR A 434 -0.71 -9.99 -32.21
C THR A 434 0.69 -9.57 -31.76
N LEU A 435 0.83 -8.44 -31.04
CA LEU A 435 2.14 -7.93 -30.63
C LEU A 435 2.86 -8.88 -29.66
N PRO A 436 4.18 -9.05 -29.79
CA PRO A 436 4.96 -9.89 -28.88
C PRO A 436 5.22 -9.21 -27.54
N GLY A 437 5.50 -10.01 -26.51
CA GLY A 437 5.93 -9.54 -25.20
C GLY A 437 4.83 -8.84 -24.39
N LEU A 438 5.20 -8.34 -23.22
CA LEU A 438 4.33 -7.63 -22.28
C LEU A 438 4.86 -6.22 -21.99
N THR A 439 3.96 -5.25 -21.80
CA THR A 439 4.36 -3.92 -21.31
C THR A 439 4.77 -4.00 -19.85
N ILE A 440 5.46 -2.97 -19.35
CA ILE A 440 5.79 -2.90 -17.92
C ILE A 440 4.52 -2.91 -17.06
N HIS A 441 3.43 -2.28 -17.52
CA HIS A 441 2.17 -2.28 -16.78
C HIS A 441 1.52 -3.67 -16.73
N ASP A 442 1.56 -4.43 -17.83
CA ASP A 442 1.09 -5.82 -17.85
C ASP A 442 1.86 -6.66 -16.81
N VAL A 443 3.20 -6.57 -16.80
CA VAL A 443 4.06 -7.26 -15.83
C VAL A 443 3.71 -6.86 -14.39
N MET A 444 3.46 -5.57 -14.16
CA MET A 444 3.11 -5.04 -12.84
C MET A 444 1.75 -5.52 -12.32
N LEU A 445 0.83 -5.87 -13.21
CA LEU A 445 -0.51 -6.39 -12.88
C LEU A 445 -0.59 -7.91 -12.84
N LEU A 446 0.41 -8.63 -13.35
CA LEU A 446 0.46 -10.09 -13.21
C LEU A 446 0.52 -10.49 -11.71
N PRO A 447 -0.23 -11.52 -11.30
CA PRO A 447 0.05 -12.21 -10.05
C PRO A 447 1.51 -12.68 -10.05
N MET A 448 2.19 -12.56 -8.91
CA MET A 448 3.61 -12.89 -8.77
C MET A 448 3.95 -14.31 -9.21
N ASP A 449 3.06 -15.29 -9.02
CA ASP A 449 3.27 -16.66 -9.53
C ASP A 449 3.41 -16.69 -11.06
N ARG A 450 2.56 -15.92 -11.76
CA ARG A 450 2.62 -15.80 -13.22
C ARG A 450 3.80 -14.95 -13.66
N CYS A 451 4.12 -13.90 -12.90
CA CYS A 451 5.30 -13.07 -13.12
C CYS A 451 6.59 -13.92 -13.00
N GLY A 452 6.68 -14.78 -11.98
CA GLY A 452 7.77 -15.74 -11.81
C GLY A 452 7.87 -16.73 -12.96
N SER A 453 6.73 -17.27 -13.44
CA SER A 453 6.71 -18.11 -14.65
C SER A 453 7.16 -17.38 -15.91
N PHE A 454 6.78 -16.11 -16.07
CA PHE A 454 7.20 -15.28 -17.19
C PHE A 454 8.72 -15.09 -17.17
N PHE A 455 9.28 -14.56 -16.09
CA PHE A 455 10.73 -14.33 -15.99
C PHE A 455 11.55 -15.62 -15.94
N GLY A 456 11.01 -16.72 -15.41
CA GLY A 456 11.66 -18.02 -15.40
C GLY A 456 11.88 -18.60 -16.81
N THR A 457 11.00 -18.28 -17.75
CA THR A 457 11.09 -18.75 -19.14
C THR A 457 11.60 -17.69 -20.12
N LEU A 458 11.63 -16.43 -19.68
CA LEU A 458 12.12 -15.30 -20.47
C LEU A 458 13.55 -15.54 -20.96
N ALA A 459 13.69 -15.64 -22.28
CA ALA A 459 14.98 -15.64 -22.96
C ALA A 459 15.21 -14.28 -23.61
N LEU A 460 16.33 -13.61 -23.27
CA LEU A 460 16.71 -12.39 -23.97
C LEU A 460 17.55 -12.75 -25.21
N PRO A 461 17.36 -12.05 -26.34
CA PRO A 461 18.10 -12.32 -27.57
C PRO A 461 19.60 -12.04 -27.38
N ALA A 462 20.46 -12.92 -27.91
CA ALA A 462 21.90 -12.76 -27.89
C ALA A 462 22.39 -11.69 -28.90
N PRO A 463 23.53 -11.01 -28.65
CA PRO A 463 24.40 -11.15 -27.48
C PRO A 463 23.80 -10.43 -26.25
N MET A 464 23.68 -11.15 -25.13
CA MET A 464 23.26 -10.54 -23.85
C MET A 464 24.47 -9.80 -23.26
N ASP A 465 24.23 -8.60 -22.75
CA ASP A 465 25.21 -7.97 -21.86
C ASP A 465 25.16 -8.66 -20.47
N GLU A 466 26.31 -8.80 -19.82
CA GLU A 466 26.45 -9.43 -18.49
C GLU A 466 25.52 -8.76 -17.45
N ALA A 467 25.24 -7.47 -17.64
CA ALA A 467 24.34 -6.69 -16.78
C ALA A 467 22.88 -7.18 -16.85
N ALA A 468 22.35 -7.49 -18.03
CA ALA A 468 20.99 -7.99 -18.20
C ALA A 468 20.82 -9.38 -17.60
N GLU A 469 21.84 -10.24 -17.68
CA GLU A 469 21.83 -11.54 -17.02
C GLU A 469 21.80 -11.40 -15.50
N LEU A 470 22.61 -10.49 -14.93
CA LEU A 470 22.62 -10.21 -13.49
C LEU A 470 21.27 -9.67 -13.01
N LEU A 471 20.67 -8.73 -13.76
CA LEU A 471 19.33 -8.20 -13.47
C LEU A 471 18.26 -9.29 -13.51
N LEU A 472 18.29 -10.15 -14.54
CA LEU A 472 17.31 -11.22 -14.70
C LEU A 472 17.44 -12.27 -13.58
N ARG A 473 18.67 -12.61 -13.19
CA ARG A 473 18.92 -13.48 -12.02
C ARG A 473 18.34 -12.87 -10.75
N GLU A 474 18.58 -11.60 -10.49
CA GLU A 474 18.09 -10.92 -9.29
C GLU A 474 16.56 -10.83 -9.25
N ILE A 475 15.93 -10.54 -10.39
CA ILE A 475 14.46 -10.56 -10.52
C ILE A 475 13.90 -11.95 -10.22
N ARG A 476 14.50 -13.01 -10.79
CA ARG A 476 14.08 -14.40 -10.56
C ARG A 476 14.21 -14.79 -9.09
N THR A 477 15.34 -14.46 -8.45
CA THR A 477 15.60 -14.75 -7.04
C THR A 477 14.57 -14.07 -6.13
N ARG A 478 14.31 -12.77 -6.31
CA ARG A 478 13.35 -12.02 -5.49
C ARG A 478 11.91 -12.47 -5.69
N LEU A 479 11.51 -12.78 -6.93
CA LEU A 479 10.20 -13.38 -7.21
C LEU A 479 10.08 -14.78 -6.57
N GLY A 480 11.16 -15.55 -6.56
CA GLY A 480 11.26 -16.84 -5.86
C GLY A 480 10.96 -16.70 -4.37
N TYR A 481 11.65 -15.79 -3.67
CA TYR A 481 11.42 -15.53 -2.25
C TYR A 481 9.97 -15.13 -1.95
N LEU A 482 9.36 -14.27 -2.78
CA LEU A 482 7.95 -13.87 -2.65
C LEU A 482 6.99 -15.05 -2.82
N GLY A 483 7.28 -15.96 -3.77
CA GLY A 483 6.54 -17.21 -3.95
C GLY A 483 6.68 -18.15 -2.74
N GLU A 484 7.89 -18.29 -2.21
CA GLU A 484 8.19 -19.11 -1.03
C GLU A 484 7.39 -18.64 0.18
N VAL A 485 7.35 -17.34 0.49
CA VAL A 485 6.54 -16.81 1.61
C VAL A 485 5.02 -16.81 1.35
N GLY A 486 4.57 -17.32 0.19
CA GLY A 486 3.15 -17.46 -0.12
C GLY A 486 2.46 -16.15 -0.54
N LEU A 487 3.21 -15.20 -1.10
CA LEU A 487 2.67 -13.94 -1.62
C LEU A 487 2.43 -13.98 -3.14
N GLY A 488 2.50 -15.16 -3.76
CA GLY A 488 2.30 -15.40 -5.19
C GLY A 488 1.01 -14.82 -5.81
N TYR A 489 -0.03 -14.63 -4.99
CA TYR A 489 -1.32 -14.06 -5.41
C TYR A 489 -1.32 -12.54 -5.54
N LEU A 490 -0.33 -11.84 -4.97
CA LEU A 490 -0.22 -10.39 -5.05
C LEU A 490 0.32 -9.95 -6.41
N THR A 491 0.12 -8.69 -6.75
CA THR A 491 0.69 -8.04 -7.94
C THR A 491 1.71 -6.99 -7.51
N LEU A 492 2.68 -6.66 -8.38
CA LEU A 492 3.69 -5.65 -8.08
C LEU A 492 3.11 -4.23 -7.99
N ASP A 493 1.98 -3.97 -8.66
CA ASP A 493 1.27 -2.68 -8.59
C ASP A 493 0.42 -2.51 -7.32
N ARG A 494 0.20 -3.59 -6.54
CA ARG A 494 -0.62 -3.54 -5.32
C ARG A 494 -0.09 -2.45 -4.38
N GLN A 495 -0.95 -1.52 -3.97
CA GLN A 495 -0.56 -0.39 -3.13
C GLN A 495 -0.20 -0.84 -1.72
N SER A 496 0.91 -0.33 -1.19
CA SER A 496 1.47 -0.73 0.12
C SER A 496 0.48 -0.53 1.27
N ARG A 497 -0.35 0.54 1.21
CA ARG A 497 -1.39 0.86 2.20
C ARG A 497 -2.57 -0.13 2.24
N THR A 498 -2.70 -0.99 1.23
CA THR A 498 -3.81 -1.97 1.10
C THR A 498 -3.41 -3.38 1.51
N LEU A 499 -2.15 -3.54 1.94
CA LEU A 499 -1.62 -4.77 2.46
C LEU A 499 -2.01 -4.91 3.94
N SER A 500 -2.28 -6.14 4.34
CA SER A 500 -2.40 -6.55 5.74
C SER A 500 -1.03 -6.51 6.43
N GLY A 501 -1.01 -6.44 7.77
CA GLY A 501 0.23 -6.46 8.54
C GLY A 501 1.10 -7.69 8.24
N GLY A 502 0.48 -8.87 8.14
CA GLY A 502 1.20 -10.11 7.78
C GLY A 502 1.75 -10.11 6.35
N GLU A 503 1.07 -9.48 5.38
CA GLU A 503 1.61 -9.33 4.01
C GLU A 503 2.83 -8.40 4.00
N VAL A 504 2.76 -7.27 4.71
CA VAL A 504 3.88 -6.32 4.85
C VAL A 504 5.08 -7.01 5.48
N GLN A 505 4.86 -7.74 6.57
CA GLN A 505 5.90 -8.45 7.28
C GLN A 505 6.59 -9.50 6.40
N ARG A 506 5.83 -10.29 5.64
CA ARG A 506 6.39 -11.28 4.71
C ARG A 506 7.17 -10.63 3.57
N ILE A 507 6.72 -9.49 3.04
CA ILE A 507 7.49 -8.72 2.06
C ILE A 507 8.83 -8.29 2.65
N ASN A 508 8.81 -7.69 3.85
CA ASN A 508 10.03 -7.23 4.52
C ASN A 508 11.00 -8.41 4.80
N LEU A 509 10.47 -9.58 5.13
CA LEU A 509 11.25 -10.81 5.30
C LEU A 509 11.96 -11.23 4.00
N THR A 510 11.30 -11.14 2.85
CA THR A 510 11.93 -11.40 1.55
C THR A 510 12.97 -10.35 1.17
N THR A 511 12.75 -9.09 1.53
CA THR A 511 13.74 -8.02 1.32
C THR A 511 15.00 -8.27 2.17
N ALA A 512 14.84 -8.76 3.41
CA ALA A 512 15.97 -9.15 4.26
C ALA A 512 16.77 -10.34 3.70
N LEU A 513 16.10 -11.32 3.07
CA LEU A 513 16.78 -12.39 2.33
C LEU A 513 17.54 -11.85 1.11
N GLY A 514 16.94 -10.91 0.38
CA GLY A 514 17.51 -10.32 -0.83
C GLY A 514 18.77 -9.48 -0.60
N THR A 515 18.93 -8.89 0.58
CA THR A 515 20.09 -8.03 0.90
C THR A 515 21.36 -8.80 1.27
N SER A 516 21.29 -10.13 1.39
CA SER A 516 22.45 -11.01 1.68
C SER A 516 23.29 -10.59 2.89
N LEU A 517 22.63 -10.08 3.94
CA LEU A 517 23.29 -9.64 5.18
C LEU A 517 23.76 -10.85 6.01
N VAL A 518 24.90 -10.69 6.68
CA VAL A 518 25.50 -11.67 7.60
C VAL A 518 25.86 -11.00 8.93
N ASN A 519 26.04 -11.78 10.01
CA ASN A 519 26.34 -11.28 11.35
C ASN A 519 25.35 -10.18 11.83
N THR A 520 24.09 -10.29 11.41
CA THR A 520 23.03 -9.34 11.75
C THR A 520 22.05 -10.00 12.73
N LEU A 521 21.52 -9.21 13.66
CA LEU A 521 20.44 -9.63 14.54
C LEU A 521 19.09 -9.24 13.92
N PHE A 522 18.26 -10.22 13.57
CA PHE A 522 16.89 -9.99 13.13
C PHE A 522 15.93 -10.17 14.31
N VAL A 523 15.11 -9.16 14.58
CA VAL A 523 14.07 -9.20 15.61
C VAL A 523 12.68 -9.16 14.95
N LEU A 524 11.86 -10.20 15.14
CA LEU A 524 10.59 -10.38 14.42
C LEU A 524 9.40 -10.44 15.39
N ASP A 525 8.28 -9.79 15.02
CA ASP A 525 7.06 -9.73 15.84
C ASP A 525 5.93 -10.58 15.24
N GLU A 526 5.72 -11.78 15.78
CA GLU A 526 4.63 -12.70 15.40
C GLU A 526 4.50 -12.93 13.87
N PRO A 527 5.55 -13.43 13.18
CA PRO A 527 5.53 -13.70 11.73
C PRO A 527 4.45 -14.67 11.26
N SER A 528 3.83 -15.42 12.17
CA SER A 528 2.66 -16.28 11.91
C SER A 528 1.35 -15.52 11.69
N ILE A 529 1.27 -14.23 12.01
CA ILE A 529 0.02 -13.47 11.95
C ILE A 529 -0.56 -13.43 10.52
N GLY A 530 -1.85 -13.75 10.43
CA GLY A 530 -2.59 -13.75 9.17
C GLY A 530 -2.19 -14.87 8.21
N LEU A 531 -1.40 -15.84 8.66
CA LEU A 531 -1.07 -17.05 7.91
C LEU A 531 -2.04 -18.18 8.23
N HIS A 532 -2.32 -18.96 7.20
CA HIS A 532 -3.02 -20.21 7.37
C HIS A 532 -2.03 -21.26 7.91
N PRO A 533 -2.43 -22.17 8.82
CA PRO A 533 -1.53 -23.19 9.37
C PRO A 533 -0.79 -24.04 8.32
N ARG A 534 -1.42 -24.24 7.14
CA ARG A 534 -0.81 -24.92 5.99
C ARG A 534 0.47 -24.23 5.49
N ASP A 535 0.53 -22.91 5.57
CA ASP A 535 1.60 -22.11 4.99
C ASP A 535 2.71 -21.80 6.01
N MET A 536 2.58 -22.27 7.27
CA MET A 536 3.55 -22.03 8.34
C MET A 536 4.93 -22.63 8.05
N GLY A 537 4.96 -23.82 7.44
CA GLY A 537 6.21 -24.49 7.08
C GLY A 537 7.08 -23.66 6.12
N ARG A 538 6.46 -22.81 5.29
CA ARG A 538 7.16 -21.90 4.38
C ARG A 538 7.92 -20.82 5.13
N VAL A 539 7.24 -20.16 6.09
CA VAL A 539 7.86 -19.11 6.91
C VAL A 539 8.97 -19.70 7.79
N ILE A 540 8.74 -20.86 8.41
CA ILE A 540 9.78 -21.55 9.17
C ILE A 540 11.01 -21.85 8.28
N GLY A 541 10.80 -22.26 7.03
CA GLY A 541 11.88 -22.45 6.05
C GLY A 541 12.71 -21.19 5.82
N VAL A 542 12.04 -20.04 5.62
CA VAL A 542 12.71 -18.75 5.45
C VAL A 542 13.46 -18.29 6.70
N LEU A 543 12.89 -18.48 7.90
CA LEU A 543 13.59 -18.16 9.15
C LEU A 543 14.88 -18.97 9.29
N ARG A 544 14.85 -20.25 8.91
CA ARG A 544 16.05 -21.10 8.89
C ARG A 544 17.06 -20.64 7.85
N GLN A 545 16.64 -20.29 6.64
CA GLN A 545 17.54 -19.75 5.62
C GLN A 545 18.24 -18.47 6.10
N LEU A 546 17.51 -17.54 6.73
CA LEU A 546 18.10 -16.31 7.29
C LEU A 546 19.14 -16.62 8.37
N ARG A 547 18.83 -17.57 9.27
CA ARG A 547 19.77 -18.04 10.29
C ARG A 547 21.01 -18.69 9.66
N ASP A 548 20.80 -19.62 8.74
CA ASP A 548 21.84 -20.42 8.09
C ASP A 548 22.77 -19.55 7.21
N ALA A 549 22.32 -18.36 6.79
CA ALA A 549 23.16 -17.33 6.17
C ALA A 549 24.16 -16.67 7.15
N GLY A 550 24.17 -17.06 8.44
CA GLY A 550 25.08 -16.54 9.46
C GLY A 550 24.49 -15.39 10.28
N ASN A 551 23.17 -15.39 10.47
CA ASN A 551 22.47 -14.37 11.27
C ASN A 551 21.87 -14.97 12.54
N THR A 552 21.57 -14.10 13.52
CA THR A 552 20.86 -14.46 14.75
C THR A 552 19.42 -13.98 14.65
N LEU A 553 18.45 -14.83 14.99
CA LEU A 553 17.03 -14.47 14.95
C LEU A 553 16.44 -14.49 16.35
N LEU A 554 15.78 -13.39 16.73
CA LEU A 554 14.98 -13.26 17.95
C LEU A 554 13.51 -13.03 17.56
N VAL A 555 12.70 -14.07 17.66
CA VAL A 555 11.31 -14.09 17.14
C VAL A 555 10.32 -14.11 18.31
N VAL A 556 9.49 -13.08 18.44
CA VAL A 556 8.34 -13.12 19.37
C VAL A 556 7.23 -13.94 18.73
N GLU A 557 6.81 -15.04 19.36
CA GLU A 557 5.80 -15.94 18.80
C GLU A 557 4.93 -16.65 19.83
N HIS A 558 3.77 -17.08 19.33
CA HIS A 558 2.76 -17.85 20.06
C HIS A 558 2.35 -19.13 19.32
N ASP A 559 2.72 -19.29 18.05
CA ASP A 559 2.38 -20.49 17.29
C ASP A 559 3.24 -21.70 17.69
N PRO A 560 2.62 -22.84 18.05
CA PRO A 560 3.34 -24.06 18.44
C PRO A 560 4.33 -24.57 17.39
N GLN A 561 4.03 -24.45 16.09
CA GLN A 561 4.90 -24.97 15.04
C GLN A 561 6.20 -24.16 14.95
N VAL A 562 6.13 -22.84 15.14
CA VAL A 562 7.32 -21.97 15.16
C VAL A 562 8.16 -22.24 16.40
N MET A 563 7.52 -22.34 17.58
CA MET A 563 8.20 -22.70 18.84
C MET A 563 8.96 -24.01 18.74
N LEU A 564 8.33 -25.05 18.18
CA LEU A 564 8.93 -26.37 18.04
C LEU A 564 10.02 -26.44 16.97
N ALA A 565 10.04 -25.48 16.04
CA ALA A 565 11.05 -25.39 14.99
C ALA A 565 12.29 -24.58 15.37
N ALA A 566 12.23 -23.86 16.50
CA ALA A 566 13.29 -23.02 17.02
C ALA A 566 14.48 -23.84 17.56
N ASP A 567 15.66 -23.22 17.57
CA ASP A 567 16.83 -23.80 18.24
C ASP A 567 16.69 -23.65 19.76
N ARG A 568 16.16 -22.50 20.21
CA ARG A 568 15.84 -22.20 21.61
C ARG A 568 14.49 -21.51 21.77
N VAL A 569 13.88 -21.74 22.92
CA VAL A 569 12.66 -21.05 23.36
C VAL A 569 12.90 -20.38 24.70
N LEU A 570 12.54 -19.10 24.78
CA LEU A 570 12.52 -18.27 25.98
C LEU A 570 11.07 -18.02 26.38
N ASP A 571 10.60 -18.57 27.50
CA ASP A 571 9.26 -18.33 28.03
C ASP A 571 9.31 -17.23 29.10
N LEU A 572 8.58 -16.14 28.87
CA LEU A 572 8.43 -15.03 29.80
C LEU A 572 7.08 -15.06 30.50
N GLY A 573 7.08 -14.79 31.79
CA GLY A 573 5.87 -14.84 32.60
C GLY A 573 6.16 -14.53 34.06
N PRO A 574 5.48 -15.20 35.02
CA PRO A 574 4.41 -16.20 34.83
C PRO A 574 3.05 -15.61 34.42
N GLY A 575 2.85 -14.29 34.55
CA GLY A 575 1.61 -13.60 34.24
C GLY A 575 1.79 -12.34 33.36
N PRO A 576 0.69 -11.60 33.11
CA PRO A 576 0.74 -10.31 32.43
C PRO A 576 1.15 -9.17 33.38
N GLY A 577 1.67 -8.07 32.83
CA GLY A 577 1.94 -6.83 33.57
C GLY A 577 3.00 -7.01 34.65
N GLU A 578 2.75 -6.51 35.86
CA GLU A 578 3.66 -6.63 37.01
C GLU A 578 3.92 -8.08 37.47
N ARG A 579 3.04 -9.01 37.09
CA ARG A 579 3.22 -10.46 37.32
C ARG A 579 4.05 -11.13 36.22
N GLY A 580 4.48 -10.37 35.22
CA GLY A 580 5.38 -10.80 34.15
C GLY A 580 6.82 -10.39 34.44
N GLY A 581 7.61 -10.30 33.36
CA GLY A 581 8.96 -9.75 33.40
C GLY A 581 10.02 -10.68 33.96
N GLU A 582 9.68 -11.94 34.21
CA GLU A 582 10.59 -12.99 34.69
C GLU A 582 10.79 -14.06 33.61
N VAL A 583 11.99 -14.65 33.57
CA VAL A 583 12.28 -15.82 32.73
C VAL A 583 11.75 -17.06 33.43
N VAL A 584 10.73 -17.68 32.84
CA VAL A 584 10.13 -18.93 33.33
C VAL A 584 10.92 -20.13 32.82
N PHE A 585 11.38 -20.07 31.58
CA PHE A 585 12.16 -21.13 30.95
C PHE A 585 13.07 -20.56 29.85
N PHE A 586 14.27 -21.13 29.71
CA PHE A 586 15.14 -20.89 28.56
C PHE A 586 15.93 -22.15 28.20
N GLY A 587 15.72 -22.68 27.00
CA GLY A 587 16.33 -23.95 26.58
C GLY A 587 15.78 -24.44 25.24
N THR A 588 15.95 -25.71 24.94
CA THR A 588 15.45 -26.31 23.69
C THR A 588 13.92 -26.53 23.75
N PRO A 589 13.23 -26.60 22.60
CA PRO A 589 11.80 -26.91 22.59
C PRO A 589 11.45 -28.26 23.26
N ALA A 590 12.33 -29.25 23.15
CA ALA A 590 12.15 -30.56 23.77
C ALA A 590 12.21 -30.51 25.31
N GLU A 591 13.01 -29.61 25.87
CA GLU A 591 13.08 -29.34 27.30
C GLU A 591 11.86 -28.55 27.78
N LEU A 592 11.39 -27.55 27.00
CA LEU A 592 10.20 -26.75 27.33
C LEU A 592 8.98 -27.64 27.57
N VAL A 593 8.71 -28.60 26.69
CA VAL A 593 7.53 -29.49 26.80
C VAL A 593 7.53 -30.30 28.11
N ARG A 594 8.68 -30.46 28.76
CA ARG A 594 8.82 -31.16 30.06
C ARG A 594 8.69 -30.21 31.25
N GLU A 595 8.76 -28.89 31.04
CA GLU A 595 8.75 -27.88 32.10
C GLU A 595 7.32 -27.60 32.60
N ARG A 596 6.95 -28.21 33.74
CA ARG A 596 5.58 -28.14 34.26
C ARG A 596 5.19 -26.78 34.84
N THR A 597 6.16 -25.95 35.20
CA THR A 597 5.88 -24.60 35.74
C THR A 597 5.47 -23.62 34.66
N SER A 598 5.90 -23.84 33.41
CA SER A 598 5.53 -23.02 32.26
C SER A 598 4.06 -23.23 31.87
N LEU A 599 3.30 -22.12 31.80
CA LEU A 599 1.95 -22.15 31.27
C LEU A 599 1.95 -22.58 29.78
N THR A 600 2.93 -22.08 29.02
CA THR A 600 3.13 -22.39 27.61
C THR A 600 3.33 -23.89 27.41
N ALA A 601 4.22 -24.51 28.19
CA ALA A 601 4.45 -25.96 28.15
C ALA A 601 3.18 -26.78 28.43
N ARG A 602 2.35 -26.36 29.38
CA ARG A 602 1.09 -27.06 29.72
C ARG A 602 0.07 -27.02 28.58
N TYR A 603 0.06 -25.98 27.76
CA TYR A 603 -0.74 -25.94 26.53
C TYR A 603 -0.13 -26.80 25.42
N LEU A 604 1.19 -26.74 25.23
CA LEU A 604 1.91 -27.55 24.23
C LEU A 604 1.79 -29.05 24.51
N ALA A 605 1.84 -29.46 25.77
CA ALA A 605 1.63 -30.84 26.22
C ALA A 605 0.15 -31.27 26.18
N GLY A 606 -0.78 -30.34 25.93
CA GLY A 606 -2.22 -30.61 25.88
C GLY A 606 -2.89 -30.83 27.25
N GLU A 607 -2.19 -30.56 28.36
CA GLU A 607 -2.78 -30.58 29.72
C GLU A 607 -3.86 -29.50 29.88
N LYS A 608 -3.58 -28.30 29.37
CA LYS A 608 -4.57 -27.23 29.22
C LYS A 608 -5.04 -27.17 27.77
N LYS A 609 -6.34 -26.97 27.58
CA LYS A 609 -6.98 -26.82 26.27
C LYS A 609 -7.90 -25.61 26.27
N VAL A 610 -8.08 -25.02 25.09
CA VAL A 610 -8.97 -23.86 24.87
C VAL A 610 -10.44 -24.30 24.73
N ALA A 611 -10.74 -25.61 24.69
CA ALA A 611 -12.05 -26.13 24.33
C ALA A 611 -13.16 -25.79 25.34
N ALA A 612 -14.21 -25.18 24.79
CA ALA A 612 -15.43 -24.75 25.43
C ALA A 612 -16.20 -25.93 26.06
N GLY A 613 -16.41 -25.90 27.37
CA GLY A 613 -17.38 -26.76 28.06
C GLY A 613 -18.84 -26.36 27.79
N GLY A 614 -19.13 -25.61 26.73
CA GLY A 614 -20.47 -25.17 26.36
C GLY A 614 -21.01 -25.96 25.17
N GLU A 615 -22.30 -26.32 25.21
CA GLU A 615 -22.98 -26.92 24.06
C GLU A 615 -22.90 -25.97 22.84
N LEU A 616 -22.50 -26.52 21.69
CA LEU A 616 -22.55 -25.80 20.42
C LEU A 616 -24.01 -25.43 20.13
N ARG A 617 -24.29 -24.13 20.01
CA ARG A 617 -25.63 -23.66 19.65
C ARG A 617 -25.94 -24.07 18.22
N THR A 618 -26.80 -25.07 18.06
CA THR A 618 -27.19 -25.60 16.75
C THR A 618 -27.87 -24.53 15.89
N VAL A 619 -27.75 -24.67 14.57
CA VAL A 619 -28.40 -23.80 13.58
C VAL A 619 -29.47 -24.64 12.88
N ALA A 620 -30.73 -24.39 13.20
CA ALA A 620 -31.85 -25.10 12.59
C ALA A 620 -32.08 -24.62 11.14
N PRO A 621 -32.65 -25.47 10.27
CA PRO A 621 -33.16 -25.04 8.97
C PRO A 621 -34.17 -23.89 9.16
N GLY A 622 -33.89 -22.72 8.61
CA GLY A 622 -34.73 -21.52 8.78
C GLY A 622 -34.27 -20.55 9.87
N HIS A 623 -33.14 -20.79 10.55
CA HIS A 623 -32.57 -19.81 11.49
C HIS A 623 -32.42 -18.43 10.81
N PRO A 624 -32.85 -17.33 11.47
CA PRO A 624 -32.55 -15.97 11.04
C PRO A 624 -31.08 -15.80 10.65
N ALA A 625 -30.85 -15.26 9.45
CA ALA A 625 -29.53 -15.17 8.86
C ALA A 625 -29.41 -13.92 7.97
N LEU A 626 -28.17 -13.46 7.78
CA LEU A 626 -27.82 -12.54 6.71
C LEU A 626 -27.45 -13.36 5.47
N GLU A 627 -27.95 -12.96 4.31
CA GLU A 627 -27.61 -13.60 3.04
C GLU A 627 -26.90 -12.60 2.14
N ILE A 628 -25.67 -12.95 1.73
CA ILE A 628 -24.90 -12.22 0.72
C ILE A 628 -25.09 -13.00 -0.58
N LEU A 629 -25.58 -12.34 -1.62
CA LEU A 629 -25.84 -12.96 -2.92
C LEU A 629 -24.90 -12.37 -3.98
N GLY A 630 -24.28 -13.24 -4.78
CA GLY A 630 -23.49 -12.92 -5.95
C GLY A 630 -22.25 -12.07 -5.66
N ALA A 631 -21.57 -12.26 -4.53
CA ALA A 631 -20.39 -11.48 -4.19
C ALA A 631 -19.26 -11.70 -5.22
N ALA A 632 -18.90 -10.65 -5.96
CA ALA A 632 -17.98 -10.69 -7.10
C ALA A 632 -16.88 -9.61 -7.02
N ALA A 633 -16.67 -9.03 -5.84
CA ALA A 633 -15.60 -8.06 -5.61
C ALA A 633 -14.21 -8.71 -5.63
N HIS A 634 -13.24 -8.04 -6.25
CA HIS A 634 -11.84 -8.52 -6.37
C HIS A 634 -11.74 -9.94 -6.94
N ASN A 635 -11.30 -10.91 -6.14
CA ASN A 635 -11.10 -12.29 -6.56
C ASN A 635 -12.30 -13.20 -6.25
N LEU A 636 -13.41 -12.65 -5.76
CA LEU A 636 -14.64 -13.41 -5.53
C LEU A 636 -15.35 -13.70 -6.86
N THR A 637 -15.91 -14.90 -7.00
CA THR A 637 -16.49 -15.41 -8.26
C THR A 637 -18.02 -15.54 -8.18
N GLY A 638 -18.71 -14.50 -7.70
CA GLY A 638 -20.18 -14.52 -7.56
C GLY A 638 -20.68 -15.42 -6.44
N VAL A 639 -20.07 -15.33 -5.26
CA VAL A 639 -20.31 -16.26 -4.14
C VAL A 639 -21.59 -15.90 -3.36
N ASP A 640 -22.42 -16.90 -3.09
CA ASP A 640 -23.58 -16.80 -2.20
C ASP A 640 -23.24 -17.34 -0.79
N VAL A 641 -23.50 -16.56 0.26
CA VAL A 641 -23.16 -16.91 1.64
C VAL A 641 -24.30 -16.59 2.60
N ARG A 642 -24.67 -17.56 3.43
CA ARG A 642 -25.66 -17.40 4.51
C ARG A 642 -24.97 -17.41 5.89
N ILE A 643 -25.10 -16.31 6.63
CA ILE A 643 -24.49 -16.10 7.95
C ILE A 643 -25.58 -16.13 9.04
N PRO A 644 -25.65 -17.16 9.89
CA PRO A 644 -26.66 -17.25 10.94
C PRO A 644 -26.48 -16.19 12.03
N LEU A 645 -27.57 -15.51 12.39
CA LEU A 645 -27.56 -14.46 13.43
C LEU A 645 -27.58 -15.06 14.84
N GLY A 646 -27.09 -14.31 15.83
CA GLY A 646 -27.06 -14.76 17.23
C GLY A 646 -26.14 -15.97 17.46
N ARG A 647 -25.12 -16.14 16.61
CA ARG A 647 -24.10 -17.19 16.67
C ARG A 647 -22.71 -16.59 16.55
N LEU A 648 -21.72 -17.29 17.10
CA LEU A 648 -20.31 -17.00 16.82
C LEU A 648 -19.96 -17.67 15.49
N VAL A 649 -19.86 -16.88 14.42
CA VAL A 649 -19.55 -17.37 13.07
C VAL A 649 -18.09 -17.07 12.76
N CYS A 650 -17.34 -18.11 12.41
CA CYS A 650 -15.95 -17.99 11.98
C CYS A 650 -15.85 -18.18 10.47
N ILE A 651 -15.19 -17.23 9.80
CA ILE A 651 -14.91 -17.32 8.36
C ILE A 651 -13.43 -17.64 8.19
N THR A 652 -13.16 -18.82 7.66
CA THR A 652 -11.80 -19.38 7.52
C THR A 652 -11.40 -19.48 6.05
N GLY A 653 -10.12 -19.76 5.80
CA GLY A 653 -9.55 -19.87 4.46
C GLY A 653 -8.13 -19.32 4.40
N VAL A 654 -7.41 -19.67 3.33
CA VAL A 654 -6.01 -19.28 3.11
C VAL A 654 -5.83 -17.76 2.90
N SER A 655 -4.62 -17.24 3.04
CA SER A 655 -4.35 -15.83 2.72
C SER A 655 -4.67 -15.55 1.25
N GLY A 656 -5.21 -14.37 0.96
CA GLY A 656 -5.68 -14.03 -0.40
C GLY A 656 -7.01 -14.67 -0.84
N SER A 657 -7.65 -15.53 -0.05
CA SER A 657 -8.91 -16.21 -0.45
C SER A 657 -10.16 -15.30 -0.53
N GLY A 658 -10.03 -14.00 -0.27
CA GLY A 658 -11.15 -13.05 -0.33
C GLY A 658 -11.95 -12.87 0.96
N LYS A 659 -11.49 -13.38 2.12
CA LYS A 659 -12.18 -13.24 3.42
C LYS A 659 -12.46 -11.77 3.79
N SER A 660 -11.42 -10.93 3.74
CA SER A 660 -11.54 -9.50 4.06
C SER A 660 -12.44 -8.80 3.05
N THR A 661 -12.34 -9.14 1.76
CA THR A 661 -13.21 -8.60 0.72
C THR A 661 -14.67 -8.94 0.97
N LEU A 662 -14.98 -10.20 1.31
CA LEU A 662 -16.34 -10.62 1.62
C LEU A 662 -16.92 -9.87 2.83
N ILE A 663 -16.12 -9.73 3.90
CA ILE A 663 -16.63 -9.19 5.17
C ILE A 663 -16.57 -7.67 5.26
N GLN A 664 -15.46 -7.08 4.87
CA GLN A 664 -15.24 -5.64 4.97
C GLN A 664 -15.81 -4.91 3.75
N ASP A 665 -15.48 -5.35 2.54
CA ASP A 665 -15.80 -4.60 1.33
C ASP A 665 -17.22 -4.88 0.82
N VAL A 666 -17.71 -6.11 0.95
CA VAL A 666 -19.07 -6.48 0.54
C VAL A 666 -20.05 -6.35 1.70
N LEU A 667 -19.93 -7.18 2.75
CA LEU A 667 -20.94 -7.25 3.81
C LEU A 667 -21.01 -5.95 4.64
N HIS A 668 -19.91 -5.50 5.23
CA HIS A 668 -19.92 -4.36 6.14
C HIS A 668 -20.31 -3.06 5.42
N ARG A 669 -19.67 -2.72 4.29
CA ARG A 669 -20.05 -1.55 3.48
C ARG A 669 -21.49 -1.67 2.95
N GLY A 670 -21.89 -2.85 2.49
CA GLY A 670 -23.25 -3.09 2.02
C GLY A 670 -24.30 -2.86 3.11
N LEU A 671 -24.05 -3.36 4.33
CA LEU A 671 -24.91 -3.12 5.50
C LEU A 671 -24.94 -1.64 5.92
N LEU A 672 -23.81 -0.93 5.87
CA LEU A 672 -23.77 0.51 6.13
C LEU A 672 -24.62 1.27 5.10
N LYS A 673 -24.50 0.93 3.81
CA LYS A 673 -25.30 1.53 2.73
C LYS A 673 -26.79 1.27 2.94
N LEU A 674 -27.18 0.02 3.23
CA LEU A 674 -28.58 -0.34 3.52
C LEU A 674 -29.14 0.36 4.77
N LYS A 675 -28.27 0.75 5.71
CA LYS A 675 -28.63 1.52 6.92
C LYS A 675 -28.53 3.03 6.72
N GLY A 676 -28.30 3.53 5.51
CA GLY A 676 -28.14 4.96 5.20
C GLY A 676 -26.91 5.61 5.86
N LYS A 677 -25.93 4.80 6.28
CA LYS A 677 -24.68 5.28 6.88
C LYS A 677 -23.64 5.57 5.80
N PRO A 678 -22.88 6.67 5.89
CA PRO A 678 -21.86 7.02 4.91
C PRO A 678 -20.78 5.95 4.87
N THR A 679 -20.46 5.47 3.67
CA THR A 679 -19.44 4.47 3.44
C THR A 679 -18.95 4.54 2.00
N GLU A 680 -17.74 4.03 1.75
CA GLU A 680 -17.27 3.83 0.37
C GLU A 680 -18.21 2.87 -0.37
N PRO A 681 -18.29 2.93 -1.71
CA PRO A 681 -19.11 2.01 -2.49
C PRO A 681 -18.85 0.55 -2.08
N PRO A 682 -19.90 -0.24 -1.80
CA PRO A 682 -19.74 -1.64 -1.49
C PRO A 682 -19.15 -2.38 -2.69
N GLY A 683 -18.33 -3.40 -2.42
CA GLY A 683 -17.79 -4.26 -3.46
C GLY A 683 -18.90 -4.90 -4.29
N ALA A 684 -18.62 -5.27 -5.54
CA ALA A 684 -19.61 -5.86 -6.45
C ALA A 684 -20.33 -7.07 -5.80
N HIS A 685 -21.67 -7.02 -5.77
CA HIS A 685 -22.55 -8.07 -5.27
C HIS A 685 -23.95 -7.88 -5.86
N THR A 686 -24.78 -8.92 -5.82
CA THR A 686 -26.16 -8.87 -6.31
C THR A 686 -27.11 -8.27 -5.28
N ALA A 687 -27.11 -8.78 -4.04
CA ALA A 687 -27.96 -8.27 -2.96
C ALA A 687 -27.46 -8.72 -1.58
N ILE A 688 -27.86 -8.01 -0.53
CA ILE A 688 -27.74 -8.44 0.87
C ILE A 688 -29.14 -8.46 1.49
N ARG A 689 -29.56 -9.61 2.04
CA ARG A 689 -30.86 -9.80 2.69
C ARG A 689 -30.72 -10.04 4.20
N GLY A 690 -31.76 -9.72 4.98
CA GLY A 690 -31.76 -9.89 6.44
C GLY A 690 -31.16 -8.70 7.20
N ALA A 691 -30.85 -7.59 6.52
CA ALA A 691 -30.25 -6.40 7.14
C ALA A 691 -31.19 -5.72 8.16
N GLU A 692 -32.49 -5.91 7.99
CA GLU A 692 -33.57 -5.48 8.89
C GLU A 692 -33.58 -6.23 10.24
N LEU A 693 -32.98 -7.42 10.30
CA LEU A 693 -32.92 -8.26 11.49
C LEU A 693 -31.87 -7.79 12.51
N ILE A 694 -31.03 -6.81 12.15
CA ILE A 694 -29.98 -6.27 13.00
C ILE A 694 -30.16 -4.75 13.17
N GLY A 695 -29.90 -4.23 14.37
CA GLY A 695 -29.98 -2.79 14.64
C GLY A 695 -28.79 -2.04 14.03
N ASP A 696 -27.57 -2.51 14.27
CA ASP A 696 -26.35 -1.87 13.80
C ASP A 696 -25.27 -2.91 13.44
N VAL A 697 -24.22 -2.46 12.74
CA VAL A 697 -23.04 -3.24 12.39
C VAL A 697 -21.79 -2.53 12.92
N VAL A 698 -20.91 -3.29 13.56
CA VAL A 698 -19.65 -2.78 14.12
C VAL A 698 -18.50 -3.62 13.59
N LEU A 699 -17.52 -2.96 12.96
CA LEU A 699 -16.29 -3.59 12.49
C LEU A 699 -15.15 -3.25 13.45
N VAL A 700 -14.63 -4.26 14.14
CA VAL A 700 -13.45 -4.14 15.01
C VAL A 700 -12.23 -4.67 14.25
N ASP A 701 -11.49 -3.76 13.61
CA ASP A 701 -10.31 -4.06 12.80
C ASP A 701 -8.99 -3.78 13.54
N GLN A 702 -7.87 -4.15 12.91
CA GLN A 702 -6.51 -3.94 13.43
C GLN A 702 -5.91 -2.58 13.06
N SER A 703 -6.68 -1.65 12.49
CA SER A 703 -6.16 -0.32 12.19
C SER A 703 -5.73 0.39 13.49
N PRO A 704 -4.64 1.18 13.48
CA PRO A 704 -4.24 1.91 14.68
C PRO A 704 -5.34 2.90 15.08
N ILE A 705 -5.68 2.96 16.37
CA ILE A 705 -6.73 3.82 16.92
C ILE A 705 -6.44 5.31 16.65
N GLY A 706 -5.17 5.72 16.75
CA GLY A 706 -4.75 7.09 16.51
C GLY A 706 -3.25 7.23 16.59
N LYS A 707 -2.71 8.25 15.92
CA LYS A 707 -1.27 8.60 15.95
C LYS A 707 -0.92 9.64 17.02
N THR A 708 -1.90 10.06 17.82
CA THR A 708 -1.71 11.16 18.78
C THR A 708 -1.52 10.62 20.18
N THR A 709 -0.60 11.21 20.93
CA THR A 709 -0.38 10.95 22.36
C THR A 709 -1.50 11.54 23.26
N ARG A 710 -2.44 12.26 22.63
CA ARG A 710 -3.65 12.82 23.24
C ARG A 710 -4.74 11.78 23.48
N SER A 711 -4.67 10.61 22.86
CA SER A 711 -5.57 9.51 23.16
C SER A 711 -4.88 8.49 24.06
N ASN A 712 -5.61 7.97 25.04
CA ASN A 712 -5.18 6.97 26.00
C ASN A 712 -6.38 6.08 26.38
N PRO A 713 -6.18 4.92 27.03
CA PRO A 713 -7.27 4.02 27.40
C PRO A 713 -8.43 4.71 28.12
N ALA A 714 -8.16 5.56 29.12
CA ALA A 714 -9.20 6.23 29.91
C ALA A 714 -10.03 7.23 29.10
N SER A 715 -9.40 8.02 28.22
CA SER A 715 -10.12 8.95 27.35
C SER A 715 -10.87 8.25 26.23
N TYR A 716 -10.34 7.13 25.72
CA TYR A 716 -10.94 6.37 24.63
C TYR A 716 -12.26 5.70 25.04
N VAL A 717 -12.32 5.11 26.24
CA VAL A 717 -13.56 4.50 26.78
C VAL A 717 -14.49 5.50 27.47
N GLY A 718 -14.13 6.79 27.50
CA GLY A 718 -14.92 7.85 28.12
C GLY A 718 -14.86 7.93 29.66
N ALA A 719 -14.12 7.04 30.33
CA ALA A 719 -13.96 7.05 31.79
C ALA A 719 -13.31 8.35 32.30
N PHE A 720 -12.43 8.96 31.49
CA PHE A 720 -11.68 10.15 31.87
C PHE A 720 -12.58 11.36 32.14
N ASP A 721 -13.72 11.49 31.48
CA ASP A 721 -14.65 12.60 31.70
C ASP A 721 -15.30 12.51 33.09
N ALA A 722 -15.64 11.31 33.54
CA ALA A 722 -16.14 11.08 34.89
C ALA A 722 -15.05 11.35 35.95
N ILE A 723 -13.81 10.90 35.70
CA ILE A 723 -12.67 11.15 36.59
C ILE A 723 -12.43 12.66 36.77
N ARG A 724 -12.44 13.44 35.67
CA ARG A 724 -12.25 14.90 35.73
C ARG A 724 -13.33 15.61 36.55
N LYS A 725 -14.58 15.12 36.53
CA LYS A 725 -15.66 15.66 37.35
C LYS A 725 -15.41 15.46 38.84
N LEU A 726 -14.85 14.31 39.23
CA LEU A 726 -14.48 14.04 40.62
C LEU A 726 -13.40 15.01 41.12
N PHE A 727 -12.32 15.19 40.36
CA PHE A 727 -11.27 16.15 40.72
C PHE A 727 -11.78 17.60 40.81
N ALA A 728 -12.69 18.01 39.93
CA ALA A 728 -13.30 19.34 39.99
C ALA A 728 -14.27 19.51 41.19
N ALA A 729 -14.72 18.43 41.81
CA ALA A 729 -15.62 18.46 42.96
C ALA A 729 -14.89 18.60 44.30
N GLU A 730 -13.57 18.35 44.33
CA GLU A 730 -12.73 18.42 45.54
C GLU A 730 -12.71 19.84 46.16
N PRO A 731 -12.63 19.96 47.50
CA PRO A 731 -12.63 21.27 48.18
C PRO A 731 -11.55 22.21 47.67
N LEU A 732 -10.31 21.73 47.50
CA LEU A 732 -9.19 22.53 47.02
C LEU A 732 -9.40 23.01 45.57
N ALA A 733 -10.02 22.17 44.73
CA ALA A 733 -10.35 22.55 43.36
C ALA A 733 -11.41 23.66 43.32
N LYS A 734 -12.45 23.56 44.17
CA LYS A 734 -13.49 24.57 44.30
C LYS A 734 -12.96 25.90 44.82
N GLU A 735 -12.09 25.87 45.83
CA GLU A 735 -11.44 27.05 46.38
C GLU A 735 -10.63 27.81 45.32
N ARG A 736 -9.91 27.07 44.45
CA ARG A 736 -9.10 27.65 43.36
C ARG A 736 -9.88 27.97 42.09
N GLY A 737 -11.21 27.77 42.08
CA GLY A 737 -12.05 27.98 40.90
C GLY A 737 -11.72 27.05 39.73
N TYR A 738 -11.15 25.87 39.99
CA TYR A 738 -10.83 24.90 38.96
C TYR A 738 -12.10 24.20 38.46
N THR A 739 -12.18 24.04 37.15
CA THR A 739 -13.32 23.39 36.48
C THR A 739 -12.91 22.02 35.95
N THR A 740 -13.88 21.24 35.47
CA THR A 740 -13.62 19.98 34.75
C THR A 740 -12.68 20.19 33.54
N GLY A 741 -12.71 21.38 32.94
CA GLY A 741 -11.80 21.81 31.89
C GLY A 741 -10.36 21.88 32.36
N THR A 742 -10.09 22.39 33.58
CA THR A 742 -8.73 22.51 34.14
C THR A 742 -8.00 21.17 34.19
N PHE A 743 -8.72 20.10 34.53
CA PHE A 743 -8.20 18.73 34.59
C PHE A 743 -8.12 18.03 33.23
N SER A 744 -8.44 18.71 32.12
CA SER A 744 -8.26 18.17 30.77
C SER A 744 -6.86 18.46 30.24
N PHE A 745 -6.09 17.42 29.92
CA PHE A 745 -4.83 17.60 29.20
C PHE A 745 -5.03 17.97 27.71
N ASN A 746 -6.24 17.83 27.15
CA ASN A 746 -6.52 18.13 25.75
C ASN A 746 -6.78 19.62 25.48
N ALA A 747 -7.64 20.25 26.27
CA ALA A 747 -8.09 21.62 26.06
C ALA A 747 -8.10 22.48 27.33
N GLY A 748 -7.58 21.96 28.44
CA GLY A 748 -7.61 22.62 29.74
C GLY A 748 -6.53 23.67 29.96
N THR A 749 -6.82 24.63 30.84
CA THR A 749 -5.86 25.63 31.33
C THR A 749 -4.81 25.03 32.27
N GLY A 750 -5.09 23.88 32.88
CA GLY A 750 -4.20 23.19 33.81
C GLY A 750 -3.09 22.36 33.19
N ARG A 751 -3.04 22.25 31.86
CA ARG A 751 -2.03 21.46 31.14
C ARG A 751 -0.64 22.10 31.18
N CYS A 752 0.39 21.27 31.10
CA CYS A 752 1.77 21.73 30.93
C CYS A 752 1.89 22.59 29.65
N PRO A 753 2.43 23.82 29.74
CA PRO A 753 2.50 24.74 28.60
C PRO A 753 3.50 24.29 27.53
N ALA A 754 4.61 23.63 27.89
CA ALA A 754 5.62 23.19 26.94
C ALA A 754 5.11 22.11 25.98
N CYS A 755 4.61 20.99 26.52
CA CYS A 755 4.07 19.91 25.69
C CYS A 755 2.59 20.11 25.29
N GLY A 756 1.95 21.20 25.71
CA GLY A 756 0.53 21.44 25.47
C GLY A 756 -0.39 20.31 25.97
N GLY A 757 0.01 19.65 27.06
CA GLY A 757 -0.70 18.52 27.69
C GLY A 757 -0.43 17.13 27.09
N ASN A 758 0.45 17.00 26.10
CA ASN A 758 0.78 15.69 25.52
C ASN A 758 1.58 14.81 26.49
N GLY A 759 2.37 15.40 27.37
CA GLY A 759 3.37 14.70 28.22
C GLY A 759 4.65 14.32 27.47
N PHE A 760 4.60 14.29 26.14
CA PHE A 760 5.69 13.90 25.27
C PHE A 760 5.89 14.92 24.15
N GLU A 761 7.13 15.04 23.69
CA GLU A 761 7.52 15.76 22.48
C GLU A 761 7.76 14.75 21.36
N HIS A 762 7.21 15.04 20.18
CA HIS A 762 7.41 14.22 18.99
C HIS A 762 8.64 14.75 18.25
N VAL A 763 9.67 13.92 18.14
CA VAL A 763 10.88 14.24 17.40
C VAL A 763 10.86 13.46 16.10
N GLU A 764 10.73 14.18 14.99
CA GLU A 764 10.82 13.62 13.65
C GLU A 764 12.28 13.27 13.34
N MET A 765 12.52 12.00 13.01
CA MET A 765 13.85 11.49 12.72
C MET A 765 14.01 11.30 11.21
N GLN A 766 15.11 11.78 10.62
CA GLN A 766 15.26 11.74 9.14
C GLN A 766 15.47 10.32 8.58
N PHE A 767 16.15 9.45 9.34
CA PHE A 767 16.57 8.11 8.90
C PHE A 767 16.02 6.97 9.77
N LEU A 768 15.35 7.32 10.87
CA LEU A 768 14.81 6.38 11.85
C LEU A 768 13.31 6.65 12.01
N SER A 769 12.61 5.71 12.65
CA SER A 769 11.24 5.95 13.08
C SER A 769 11.19 7.11 14.07
N ASP A 770 10.17 7.97 13.93
CA ASP A 770 9.93 9.08 14.85
C ASP A 770 9.84 8.59 16.30
N VAL A 771 10.37 9.38 17.22
CA VAL A 771 10.47 9.01 18.64
C VAL A 771 9.69 10.01 19.50
N TYR A 772 9.01 9.49 20.52
CA TYR A 772 8.34 10.29 21.54
C TYR A 772 9.23 10.38 22.77
N ILE A 773 9.69 11.57 23.10
CA ILE A 773 10.55 11.83 24.26
C ILE A 773 9.69 12.46 25.36
N ARG A 774 9.94 12.11 26.63
CA ARG A 774 9.24 12.74 27.76
C ARG A 774 9.49 14.25 27.76
N CYS A 775 8.44 15.02 28.04
CA CYS A 775 8.55 16.47 28.13
C CYS A 775 9.48 16.85 29.31
N PRO A 776 10.53 17.66 29.09
CA PRO A 776 11.48 18.01 30.14
C PRO A 776 10.85 18.81 31.30
N ASP A 777 9.79 19.56 31.03
CA ASP A 777 9.15 20.44 32.02
C ASP A 777 8.18 19.73 32.96
N CYS A 778 7.51 18.67 32.48
CA CYS A 778 6.51 17.95 33.28
C CYS A 778 6.83 16.47 33.49
N ASP A 779 7.92 15.97 32.90
CA ASP A 779 8.34 14.57 32.97
C ASP A 779 7.18 13.59 32.70
N GLY A 780 6.46 13.82 31.59
CA GLY A 780 5.32 12.98 31.22
C GLY A 780 4.01 13.23 31.98
N ARG A 781 4.02 14.01 33.09
CA ARG A 781 2.84 14.21 33.96
C ARG A 781 1.71 15.02 33.32
N ARG A 782 1.93 15.69 32.18
CA ARG A 782 0.94 16.44 31.37
C ARG A 782 0.33 17.71 31.99
N TYR A 783 0.48 17.92 33.29
CA TYR A 783 -0.14 19.04 34.03
C TYR A 783 0.88 20.01 34.60
N ARG A 784 0.40 21.20 34.95
CA ARG A 784 1.16 22.15 35.77
C ARG A 784 1.24 21.66 37.22
N PRO A 785 2.30 22.00 37.97
CA PRO A 785 2.48 21.55 39.35
C PRO A 785 1.29 21.89 40.26
N GLU A 786 0.67 23.07 40.12
CA GLU A 786 -0.40 23.55 41.00
C GLU A 786 -1.70 22.74 40.85
N VAL A 787 -1.90 22.10 39.70
CA VAL A 787 -3.05 21.23 39.44
C VAL A 787 -2.86 19.87 40.12
N LEU A 788 -1.61 19.41 40.23
CA LEU A 788 -1.26 18.13 40.87
C LEU A 788 -1.38 18.16 42.40
N GLU A 789 -1.55 19.35 42.98
CA GLU A 789 -1.85 19.51 44.41
C GLU A 789 -3.27 19.07 44.77
N VAL A 790 -4.21 19.08 43.82
CA VAL A 790 -5.55 18.52 44.03
C VAL A 790 -5.45 17.00 43.99
N ARG A 791 -5.86 16.35 45.08
CA ARG A 791 -5.76 14.90 45.26
C ARG A 791 -7.11 14.29 45.57
N LEU A 792 -7.37 13.12 44.99
CA LEU A 792 -8.50 12.27 45.35
C LEU A 792 -8.07 11.21 46.35
N VAL A 793 -8.95 10.92 47.31
CA VAL A 793 -8.77 9.84 48.29
C VAL A 793 -9.48 8.58 47.76
N PRO A 794 -8.85 7.39 47.85
CA PRO A 794 -9.51 6.14 47.46
C PRO A 794 -10.76 5.86 48.31
N ALA A 795 -11.65 5.01 47.80
CA ALA A 795 -12.83 4.56 48.55
C ALA A 795 -12.49 3.61 49.73
N GLY A 796 -11.25 3.11 49.82
CA GLY A 796 -10.74 2.24 50.89
C GLY A 796 -9.47 2.78 51.56
N GLU A 797 -8.66 1.92 52.19
CA GLU A 797 -7.36 2.31 52.74
C GLU A 797 -6.36 2.62 51.62
N GLY A 798 -5.83 3.84 51.60
CA GLY A 798 -4.80 4.21 50.63
C GLY A 798 -4.42 5.68 50.66
N ARG A 799 -3.37 6.03 49.92
CA ARG A 799 -2.85 7.40 49.81
C ARG A 799 -3.71 8.25 48.88
N ALA A 800 -3.86 9.53 49.20
CA ALA A 800 -4.44 10.50 48.29
C ALA A 800 -3.52 10.72 47.07
N VAL A 801 -4.08 10.68 45.87
CA VAL A 801 -3.35 10.68 44.59
C VAL A 801 -3.78 11.84 43.70
N SER A 802 -2.85 12.42 42.94
CA SER A 802 -3.15 13.46 41.95
C SER A 802 -3.75 12.86 40.68
N ILE A 803 -4.25 13.71 39.78
CA ILE A 803 -4.79 13.24 38.50
C ILE A 803 -3.72 12.58 37.62
N ALA A 804 -2.45 13.03 37.70
CA ALA A 804 -1.36 12.38 36.98
C ALA A 804 -1.07 11.00 37.57
N ASP A 805 -1.11 10.85 38.89
CA ASP A 805 -0.90 9.56 39.54
C ASP A 805 -2.03 8.56 39.19
N VAL A 806 -3.28 9.04 39.06
CA VAL A 806 -4.41 8.22 38.56
C VAL A 806 -4.18 7.75 37.13
N LEU A 807 -3.61 8.60 36.27
CA LEU A 807 -3.28 8.22 34.89
C LEU A 807 -2.14 7.19 34.81
N GLU A 808 -1.26 7.13 35.82
CA GLU A 808 -0.21 6.12 35.94
C GLU A 808 -0.70 4.81 36.60
N MET A 809 -1.96 4.73 37.08
CA MET A 809 -2.51 3.48 37.59
C MET A 809 -2.79 2.51 36.45
N THR A 810 -2.56 1.22 36.69
CA THR A 810 -3.10 0.17 35.84
C THR A 810 -4.63 0.18 35.88
N VAL A 811 -5.28 -0.35 34.85
CA VAL A 811 -6.75 -0.51 34.82
C VAL A 811 -7.23 -1.27 36.05
N THR A 812 -6.54 -2.34 36.46
CA THR A 812 -6.91 -3.16 37.63
C THR A 812 -6.87 -2.34 38.92
N GLU A 813 -5.80 -1.56 39.13
CA GLU A 813 -5.69 -0.68 40.30
C GLU A 813 -6.75 0.41 40.27
N ALA A 814 -7.03 0.99 39.10
CA ALA A 814 -8.04 2.02 38.96
C ALA A 814 -9.46 1.49 39.21
N VAL A 815 -9.79 0.29 38.77
CA VAL A 815 -11.08 -0.36 39.08
C VAL A 815 -11.23 -0.53 40.60
N ALA A 816 -10.18 -0.97 41.29
CA ALA A 816 -10.19 -1.06 42.75
C ALA A 816 -10.30 0.32 43.43
N PHE A 817 -9.55 1.32 42.94
CA PHE A 817 -9.55 2.69 43.47
C PHE A 817 -10.93 3.35 43.35
N PHE A 818 -11.60 3.16 42.21
CA PHE A 818 -12.90 3.75 41.90
C PHE A 818 -14.10 2.83 42.20
N ALA A 819 -13.94 1.81 43.06
CA ALA A 819 -15.00 0.86 43.40
C ALA A 819 -16.33 1.52 43.84
N GLY A 820 -16.29 2.71 44.44
CA GLY A 820 -17.46 3.50 44.84
C GLY A 820 -18.10 4.37 43.74
N HIS A 821 -17.49 4.47 42.55
CA HIS A 821 -17.85 5.44 41.51
C HIS A 821 -18.36 4.76 40.22
N ARG A 822 -19.66 4.46 40.19
CA ARG A 822 -20.31 3.74 39.07
C ARG A 822 -20.06 4.33 37.68
N GLU A 823 -20.05 5.65 37.52
CA GLU A 823 -19.82 6.28 36.20
C GLU A 823 -18.40 6.01 35.67
N VAL A 824 -17.40 5.94 36.56
CA VAL A 824 -16.02 5.63 36.17
C VAL A 824 -15.89 4.14 35.84
N LEU A 825 -16.42 3.27 36.69
CA LEU A 825 -16.40 1.81 36.51
C LEU A 825 -17.05 1.38 35.19
N ARG A 826 -18.13 2.04 34.78
CA ARG A 826 -18.80 1.77 33.50
C ARG A 826 -17.85 1.85 32.29
N GLY A 827 -16.86 2.74 32.35
CA GLY A 827 -15.82 2.85 31.33
C GLY A 827 -14.63 1.91 31.55
N LEU A 828 -14.26 1.62 32.80
CA LEU A 828 -13.05 0.84 33.13
C LEU A 828 -13.27 -0.68 33.12
N GLU A 829 -14.41 -1.19 33.60
CA GLU A 829 -14.70 -2.64 33.64
C GLU A 829 -14.60 -3.33 32.26
N PRO A 830 -15.04 -2.72 31.15
CA PRO A 830 -14.84 -3.30 29.82
C PRO A 830 -13.36 -3.52 29.47
N LEU A 831 -12.44 -2.67 29.92
CA LEU A 831 -11.00 -2.84 29.69
C LEU A 831 -10.46 -4.07 30.40
N GLU A 832 -10.90 -4.30 31.64
CA GLU A 832 -10.52 -5.49 32.41
C GLU A 832 -11.09 -6.76 31.78
N ALA A 833 -12.36 -6.73 31.36
CA ALA A 833 -13.05 -7.87 30.74
C ALA A 833 -12.39 -8.35 29.44
N VAL A 834 -11.79 -7.44 28.65
CA VAL A 834 -11.03 -7.80 27.44
C VAL A 834 -9.56 -8.17 27.74
N GLY A 835 -9.16 -8.22 29.01
CA GLY A 835 -7.83 -8.62 29.45
C GLY A 835 -6.77 -7.52 29.34
N LEU A 836 -7.16 -6.24 29.36
CA LEU A 836 -6.26 -5.08 29.36
C LEU A 836 -6.03 -4.51 30.77
N GLY A 837 -6.29 -5.31 31.81
CA GLY A 837 -6.14 -4.90 33.21
C GLY A 837 -4.76 -4.37 33.60
N TYR A 838 -3.71 -4.73 32.84
CA TYR A 838 -2.32 -4.33 33.09
C TYR A 838 -1.91 -3.01 32.43
N LEU A 839 -2.72 -2.43 31.54
CA LEU A 839 -2.38 -1.17 30.88
C LEU A 839 -2.57 0.00 31.84
N HIS A 840 -1.71 1.02 31.74
CA HIS A 840 -1.90 2.26 32.47
C HIS A 840 -3.01 3.11 31.81
N LEU A 841 -3.85 3.76 32.63
CA LEU A 841 -4.98 4.58 32.15
C LEU A 841 -4.56 5.69 31.18
N GLY A 842 -3.41 6.29 31.45
CA GLY A 842 -2.82 7.40 30.72
C GLY A 842 -1.88 6.99 29.59
N GLN A 843 -1.64 5.69 29.38
CA GLN A 843 -0.69 5.20 28.38
C GLN A 843 -1.04 5.75 26.99
N PRO A 844 -0.11 6.41 26.28
CA PRO A 844 -0.39 6.94 24.95
C PRO A 844 -0.78 5.82 23.98
N VAL A 845 -1.89 5.98 23.26
CA VAL A 845 -2.38 5.01 22.27
C VAL A 845 -1.32 4.58 21.24
N PRO A 846 -0.43 5.45 20.72
CA PRO A 846 0.62 5.04 19.78
C PRO A 846 1.62 4.01 20.33
N THR A 847 1.71 3.86 21.65
CA THR A 847 2.60 2.89 22.31
C THR A 847 1.95 1.52 22.51
N LEU A 848 0.66 1.37 22.18
CA LEU A 848 -0.05 0.10 22.30
C LEU A 848 0.29 -0.82 21.13
N SER A 849 0.46 -2.10 21.42
CA SER A 849 0.56 -3.15 20.40
C SER A 849 -0.73 -3.25 19.56
N GLY A 850 -0.65 -3.85 18.37
CA GLY A 850 -1.83 -4.05 17.52
C GLY A 850 -2.96 -4.81 18.21
N GLY A 851 -2.62 -5.84 18.99
CA GLY A 851 -3.59 -6.63 19.77
C GLY A 851 -4.18 -5.88 20.96
N GLU A 852 -3.43 -4.98 21.60
CA GLU A 852 -3.96 -4.09 22.65
C GLU A 852 -4.89 -3.04 22.08
N ALA A 853 -4.52 -2.41 20.97
CA ALA A 853 -5.38 -1.46 20.26
C ALA A 853 -6.70 -2.11 19.83
N GLN A 854 -6.67 -3.35 19.30
CA GLN A 854 -7.90 -4.05 18.91
C GLN A 854 -8.81 -4.32 20.12
N ARG A 855 -8.24 -4.77 21.24
CA ARG A 855 -8.99 -5.00 22.49
C ARG A 855 -9.53 -3.69 23.07
N LEU A 856 -8.80 -2.59 22.96
CA LEU A 856 -9.24 -1.27 23.40
C LEU A 856 -10.46 -0.78 22.58
N LYS A 857 -10.46 -0.99 21.25
CA LYS A 857 -11.64 -0.74 20.40
C LYS A 857 -12.85 -1.56 20.85
N LEU A 858 -12.64 -2.85 21.11
CA LEU A 858 -13.70 -3.73 21.60
C LEU A 858 -14.26 -3.23 22.93
N ALA A 859 -13.38 -2.85 23.88
CA ALA A 859 -13.78 -2.28 25.16
C ALA A 859 -14.56 -0.97 25.00
N GLY A 860 -14.16 -0.08 24.08
CA GLY A 860 -14.90 1.14 23.76
C GLY A 860 -16.34 0.86 23.33
N HIS A 861 -16.54 -0.12 22.43
CA HIS A 861 -17.89 -0.52 22.01
C HIS A 861 -18.69 -1.19 23.12
N LEU A 862 -18.05 -2.02 23.95
CA LEU A 862 -18.71 -2.63 25.11
C LEU A 862 -19.16 -1.57 26.12
N ALA A 863 -18.37 -0.52 26.34
CA ALA A 863 -18.71 0.62 27.19
C ALA A 863 -19.93 1.40 26.64
N GLU A 864 -19.97 1.66 25.34
CA GLU A 864 -21.12 2.33 24.68
C GLU A 864 -22.41 1.52 24.76
N VAL A 865 -22.34 0.20 24.56
CA VAL A 865 -23.52 -0.68 24.62
C VAL A 865 -24.01 -0.88 26.05
N GLY A 866 -23.09 -1.02 27.01
CA GLY A 866 -23.42 -0.99 28.45
C GLY A 866 -24.07 0.34 28.85
N GLY A 867 -23.83 1.40 28.06
CA GLY A 867 -24.47 2.73 28.05
C GLY A 867 -26.00 2.76 27.92
N ARG A 868 -26.56 1.82 27.16
CA ARG A 868 -27.95 1.87 26.66
C ARG A 868 -28.92 0.91 27.35
N LYS A 869 -28.50 0.25 28.43
CA LYS A 869 -29.36 -0.58 29.27
C LYS A 869 -29.75 0.13 30.55
#